data_AF-A0A6G0Y4J5-F1
#
_entry.id   AF-A0A6G0Y4J5-F1
#
_cell.length_a   1.000
_cell.length_b   1.000
_cell.length_c   1.000
_cell.angle_alpha   90.00
_cell.angle_beta   90.00
_cell.angle_gamma   90.00
#
_symmetry.space_group_name_H-M   'P 1'
#
loop_
_entity.id
_entity.type
_entity.pdbx_description
1 polymer ?
#
loop_
_entity_poly.entity_id
_entity_poly.type
_entity_poly.pdbx_seq_one_letter_code
_entity_poly.pdbx_strand_id
1 'polypeptide(L)'
;MKKNDGEDHEHRVAYADDIVALVARSTRIEIIERTERHLLDLIQWAGRYGLKFSSAKSMGMPLKGGLAPGFYIQFGEDRIKTVDSVNYLGIVIDQDLKYKTQIDSVIHKQTTEFSRLRCAIGPRGENNIDLTLTTKDIADILQDWEVRAGDINSDHRLIQFKIGKGDSYRNIKCKKRFITDNADWDLFNLELAKQVNIHNTALYEEALEDRTELLMQAITKSAERSIPMRSIRYIQKPPWWTKEIEDQRRIMRRSYRAIQEATQNEKIERRKDYNQERNTFVKLLRTEKKKSWRRFAGEIRDDKWGRCFRWIKKGSQNHEAPSVIKKNDGQHTKTLRETLKKERLQHKPASLEEVKNAIWRMSTRKSPGGDGIDATILRKEWPIIKDIVTRLFNDLIAYGYFPRLWRMAEVVTILKSKEKPREDPKSFRPVSLLPVLGKALEHLVCERLRDEISDNLAPNQHGFTKNKSMLTAIKEVKNWTDSRREKHVLVFLDISGAFDNVRWAPLIEDMTNLGATLATINMTKSYLVDRVAKITSNQTEVETKLTKGCPQGSGFGPSLWNIAVNQILNTDKEDTHRVAYADDIAVLISGNTRKELYSKTEEYLKDLMDWSSRYGLQFSPTKSMAMALKGGLQPGHHIKFGDARIKTVERTKYLGITIDGDFKFKSQIQNIVKKQTAEFSRVRSMTGRDWGADYNSALLLYKVIYIPRVTYAASIWMTDWGKTDRQHLSKGQRIPLLAVSGAYRTAPTEGLQIIAGLLPLDLQILWEGTKQETKSGALTQQDQEDLRDNILDIWQNRWDGSTKARWTHKIIPDVRIRLSIPLEIDHYITQYLTGHGNFAHKLHLLGLKDSPDCNCGQGQDDAEHAIYSCGRWSEQRGKLKKAVEDEGEQWPCDPNTLIKTRKIYSAFRKFAKDTLVHKHQEEFPRAD
;
A
#
# COMPACT_ATOMS: atom_id res chain seq x y z
N MET A 1 33.53 -31.21 61.19
CA MET A 1 33.57 -30.07 62.14
C MET A 1 33.63 -28.78 61.34
N LYS A 2 32.69 -27.88 61.64
CA LYS A 2 32.59 -26.43 61.33
C LYS A 2 32.52 -25.95 59.86
N LYS A 3 31.33 -25.40 59.58
CA LYS A 3 30.92 -24.36 58.62
C LYS A 3 32.04 -23.43 58.13
N ASN A 4 32.02 -23.10 56.84
CA ASN A 4 31.73 -21.73 56.40
C ASN A 4 31.16 -21.72 54.98
N ASP A 5 30.09 -20.95 54.85
CA ASP A 5 29.36 -20.65 53.62
C ASP A 5 30.25 -19.93 52.60
N GLY A 6 30.10 -20.30 51.34
CA GLY A 6 30.66 -19.62 50.18
C GLY A 6 29.71 -19.82 49.02
N GLU A 7 28.70 -18.95 48.92
CA GLU A 7 27.89 -18.78 47.72
C GLU A 7 28.83 -18.49 46.54
N ASP A 8 28.85 -19.38 45.53
CA ASP A 8 29.31 -19.03 44.19
C ASP A 8 28.30 -18.04 43.60
N HIS A 9 28.44 -16.77 43.99
CA HIS A 9 27.79 -15.67 43.29
C HIS A 9 28.50 -15.51 41.94
N GLU A 10 27.86 -15.93 40.86
CA GLU A 10 28.26 -15.53 39.49
C GLU A 10 28.23 -14.00 39.39
N HIS A 11 29.39 -13.35 39.59
CA HIS A 11 29.54 -11.93 39.38
C HIS A 11 29.35 -11.62 37.88
N ARG A 12 28.41 -10.71 37.55
CA ARG A 12 28.29 -10.18 36.19
C ARG A 12 29.02 -8.85 36.08
N VAL A 13 29.99 -8.77 35.18
CA VAL A 13 30.75 -7.55 34.87
C VAL A 13 29.93 -6.70 33.91
N ALA A 14 29.67 -5.43 34.26
CA ALA A 14 29.11 -4.45 33.33
C ALA A 14 30.25 -3.63 32.72
N TYR A 15 30.29 -3.55 31.40
CA TYR A 15 31.25 -2.76 30.64
C TYR A 15 30.57 -1.49 30.13
N ALA A 16 31.22 -0.35 30.28
CA ALA A 16 30.81 0.89 29.61
C ALA A 16 31.70 1.10 28.38
N ASP A 17 31.13 0.94 27.18
CA ASP A 17 31.90 0.88 25.92
C ASP A 17 32.13 2.24 25.22
N ASP A 18 31.66 3.37 25.77
CA ASP A 18 31.56 4.62 25.00
C ASP A 18 32.69 5.66 25.21
N ILE A 19 33.85 5.32 25.79
CA ILE A 19 34.87 6.34 26.13
C ILE A 19 36.03 6.46 25.13
N VAL A 20 36.16 5.62 24.10
CA VAL A 20 37.32 5.70 23.18
C VAL A 20 37.03 6.39 21.84
N ALA A 21 35.78 6.67 21.49
CA ALA A 21 35.43 7.10 20.13
C ALA A 21 34.94 8.55 20.01
N LEU A 22 35.67 9.57 20.50
CA LEU A 22 35.52 10.97 20.01
C LEU A 22 36.53 11.96 20.62
N VAL A 23 37.83 11.85 20.32
CA VAL A 23 38.76 12.98 20.52
C VAL A 23 39.84 13.03 19.44
N ALA A 24 39.57 13.78 18.38
CA ALA A 24 40.60 14.65 17.82
C ALA A 24 40.34 16.04 18.43
N ARG A 25 41.21 16.49 19.35
CA ARG A 25 41.30 17.84 19.96
C ARG A 25 40.49 18.16 21.25
N SER A 26 40.68 17.46 22.35
CA SER A 26 40.31 17.98 23.68
C SER A 26 41.43 17.78 24.70
N THR A 27 41.44 18.61 25.75
CA THR A 27 42.51 18.67 26.75
C THR A 27 42.36 17.58 27.82
N ARG A 28 43.49 17.25 28.48
CA ARG A 28 43.60 16.15 29.47
C ARG A 28 42.61 16.24 30.64
N ILE A 29 42.19 17.45 31.03
CA ILE A 29 41.25 17.71 32.14
C ILE A 29 39.80 17.44 31.72
N GLU A 30 39.43 17.78 30.48
CA GLU A 30 38.07 17.59 29.97
C GLU A 30 37.67 16.11 29.84
N ILE A 31 38.64 15.21 29.66
CA ILE A 31 38.39 13.76 29.58
C ILE A 31 38.01 13.21 30.97
N ILE A 32 38.64 13.71 32.03
CA ILE A 32 38.40 13.28 33.41
C ILE A 32 37.02 13.76 33.86
N GLU A 33 36.72 15.05 33.71
CA GLU A 33 35.42 15.63 34.12
C GLU A 33 34.22 15.03 33.36
N ARG A 34 34.45 14.51 32.16
CA ARG A 34 33.41 13.89 31.33
C ARG A 34 33.23 12.41 31.66
N THR A 35 34.30 11.72 32.03
CA THR A 35 34.26 10.33 32.54
C THR A 35 33.53 10.28 33.89
N GLU A 36 33.85 11.20 34.80
CA GLU A 36 33.21 11.27 36.12
C GLU A 36 31.71 11.57 36.02
N ARG A 37 31.28 12.44 35.09
CA ARG A 37 29.86 12.73 34.85
C ARG A 37 29.05 11.51 34.42
N HIS A 38 29.58 10.71 33.48
CA HIS A 38 28.86 9.52 33.01
C HIS A 38 28.83 8.39 34.05
N LEU A 39 29.88 8.28 34.87
CA LEU A 39 29.87 7.36 36.02
C LEU A 39 28.84 7.79 37.07
N LEU A 40 28.68 9.10 37.31
CA LEU A 40 27.66 9.65 38.20
C LEU A 40 26.23 9.28 37.78
N ASP A 41 25.92 9.35 36.48
CA ASP A 41 24.59 8.95 35.97
C ASP A 41 24.31 7.46 36.20
N LEU A 42 25.33 6.61 36.02
CA LEU A 42 25.25 5.17 36.27
C LEU A 42 25.09 4.86 37.77
N ILE A 43 25.81 5.59 38.63
CA ILE A 43 25.71 5.49 40.08
C ILE A 43 24.32 5.91 40.56
N GLN A 44 23.80 7.03 40.07
CA GLN A 44 22.45 7.51 40.39
C GLN A 44 21.36 6.59 39.85
N TRP A 45 21.57 5.98 38.68
CA TRP A 45 20.68 4.94 38.18
C TRP A 45 20.66 3.74 39.12
N ALA A 46 21.81 3.18 39.50
CA ALA A 46 21.83 1.99 40.35
C ALA A 46 21.30 2.27 41.77
N GLY A 47 21.58 3.47 42.31
CA GLY A 47 21.02 3.92 43.59
C GLY A 47 19.49 4.00 43.60
N ARG A 48 18.87 4.40 42.47
CA ARG A 48 17.39 4.40 42.32
C ARG A 48 16.77 3.00 42.40
N TYR A 49 17.58 1.95 42.18
CA TYR A 49 17.14 0.56 42.23
C TYR A 49 17.77 -0.23 43.39
N GLY A 50 18.39 0.46 44.36
CA GLY A 50 18.94 -0.15 45.58
C GLY A 50 20.21 -0.98 45.38
N LEU A 51 20.90 -0.83 44.25
CA LEU A 51 22.13 -1.55 43.92
C LEU A 51 23.36 -0.83 44.49
N LYS A 52 24.36 -1.58 44.99
CA LYS A 52 25.64 -1.04 45.49
C LYS A 52 26.81 -1.47 44.61
N PHE A 53 27.76 -0.57 44.40
CA PHE A 53 28.99 -0.83 43.64
C PHE A 53 30.17 -1.06 44.60
N SER A 54 31.11 -1.94 44.22
CA SER A 54 32.34 -2.17 44.99
C SER A 54 33.56 -1.60 44.25
N SER A 55 34.17 -0.56 44.81
CA SER A 55 35.38 0.07 44.27
C SER A 55 36.60 -0.87 44.31
N ALA A 56 36.66 -1.74 45.33
CA ALA A 56 37.76 -2.67 45.58
C ALA A 56 37.89 -3.84 44.57
N LYS A 57 36.89 -4.09 43.71
CA LYS A 57 36.86 -5.20 42.74
C LYS A 57 36.79 -4.74 41.27
N SER A 58 37.05 -3.46 40.99
CA SER A 58 37.10 -2.95 39.61
C SER A 58 38.31 -3.53 38.85
N MET A 59 38.11 -3.93 37.58
CA MET A 59 39.17 -4.49 36.73
C MET A 59 39.39 -3.63 35.48
N GLY A 60 40.65 -3.33 35.17
CA GLY A 60 41.06 -2.70 33.91
C GLY A 60 41.72 -3.71 32.97
N MET A 61 41.33 -3.73 31.69
CA MET A 61 42.00 -4.55 30.68
C MET A 61 43.07 -3.72 29.94
N PRO A 62 44.35 -4.15 29.94
CA PRO A 62 45.41 -3.43 29.24
C PRO A 62 45.36 -3.70 27.73
N LEU A 63 45.27 -2.64 26.94
CA LEU A 63 45.42 -2.68 25.47
C LEU A 63 46.24 -1.46 25.03
N LYS A 64 47.18 -1.66 24.10
CA LYS A 64 48.08 -0.59 23.61
C LYS A 64 47.28 0.58 23.03
N GLY A 65 47.42 1.75 23.65
CA GLY A 65 46.86 3.03 23.20
C GLY A 65 45.89 3.74 24.15
N GLY A 66 45.65 3.20 25.36
CA GLY A 66 44.72 3.78 26.35
C GLY A 66 45.34 4.75 27.37
N LEU A 67 44.48 5.28 28.26
CA LEU A 67 44.80 6.26 29.33
C LEU A 67 46.08 5.84 30.09
N ALA A 68 47.09 6.73 30.19
CA ALA A 68 48.37 6.39 30.80
C ALA A 68 48.27 5.96 32.29
N PRO A 69 49.22 5.18 32.84
CA PRO A 69 49.21 4.80 34.25
C PRO A 69 49.25 6.00 35.22
N GLY A 70 48.56 5.91 36.37
CA GLY A 70 48.73 6.83 37.50
C GLY A 70 47.61 7.87 37.74
N PHE A 71 46.49 7.82 37.01
CA PHE A 71 45.34 8.72 37.24
C PHE A 71 44.44 8.24 38.36
N TYR A 72 43.81 9.17 39.07
CA TYR A 72 42.72 8.89 40.00
C TYR A 72 41.39 9.33 39.38
N ILE A 73 40.39 8.44 39.39
CA ILE A 73 39.02 8.73 38.93
C ILE A 73 38.12 8.69 40.16
N GLN A 74 37.34 9.75 40.38
CA GLN A 74 36.43 9.82 41.52
C GLN A 74 35.16 9.01 41.23
N PHE A 75 34.83 8.08 42.13
CA PHE A 75 33.71 7.15 42.01
C PHE A 75 32.90 7.20 43.32
N GLY A 76 31.88 8.04 43.37
CA GLY A 76 31.18 8.35 44.62
C GLY A 76 32.11 9.07 45.61
N GLU A 77 32.19 8.56 46.84
CA GLU A 77 33.09 9.07 47.89
C GLU A 77 34.53 8.52 47.77
N ASP A 78 34.74 7.49 46.95
CA ASP A 78 36.04 6.83 46.76
C ASP A 78 36.81 7.37 45.54
N ARG A 79 38.13 7.20 45.52
CA ARG A 79 39.00 7.51 44.36
C ARG A 79 39.77 6.27 43.90
N ILE A 80 39.62 5.89 42.64
CA ILE A 80 40.26 4.70 42.05
C ILE A 80 41.50 5.13 41.27
N LYS A 81 42.67 4.60 41.63
CA LYS A 81 43.93 4.84 40.90
C LYS A 81 44.12 3.81 39.78
N THR A 82 44.33 4.28 38.56
CA THR A 82 44.69 3.46 37.40
C THR A 82 46.15 3.01 37.51
N VAL A 83 46.37 1.71 37.44
CA VAL A 83 47.69 1.09 37.65
C VAL A 83 48.45 0.91 36.33
N ASP A 84 47.74 0.76 35.20
CA ASP A 84 48.30 0.51 33.86
C ASP A 84 47.55 1.27 32.75
N SER A 85 48.02 1.16 31.49
CA SER A 85 47.33 1.76 30.33
C SER A 85 46.02 1.03 30.00
N VAL A 86 44.88 1.64 30.30
CA VAL A 86 43.56 0.98 30.24
C VAL A 86 42.66 1.68 29.20
N ASN A 87 42.04 0.89 28.31
CA ASN A 87 41.03 1.36 27.35
C ASN A 87 39.59 1.16 27.83
N TYR A 88 39.37 0.25 28.78
CA TYR A 88 38.05 -0.14 29.27
C TYR A 88 38.04 -0.23 30.79
N LEU A 89 37.08 0.43 31.43
CA LEU A 89 36.84 0.34 32.85
C LEU A 89 35.65 -0.61 33.10
N GLY A 90 35.92 -1.79 33.67
CA GLY A 90 34.87 -2.72 34.09
C GLY A 90 34.48 -2.47 35.54
N ILE A 91 33.18 -2.30 35.80
CA ILE A 91 32.66 -2.15 37.16
C ILE A 91 31.82 -3.38 37.49
N VAL A 92 32.13 -4.01 38.63
CA VAL A 92 31.42 -5.19 39.12
C VAL A 92 30.26 -4.74 40.00
N ILE A 93 29.06 -5.20 39.67
CA ILE A 93 27.84 -4.98 40.47
C ILE A 93 27.55 -6.29 41.20
N ASP A 94 27.46 -6.23 42.53
CA ASP A 94 27.20 -7.43 43.32
C ASP A 94 25.72 -7.84 43.21
N GLN A 95 25.44 -9.11 42.91
CA GLN A 95 24.08 -9.60 42.76
C GLN A 95 23.53 -10.06 44.11
N ASP A 96 22.61 -9.26 44.67
CA ASP A 96 21.70 -9.77 45.68
C ASP A 96 20.52 -10.48 44.97
N LEU A 97 20.28 -11.76 45.30
CA LEU A 97 19.28 -12.65 44.66
C LEU A 97 17.86 -12.05 44.57
N LYS A 98 17.57 -11.08 45.43
CA LYS A 98 16.30 -10.35 45.51
C LYS A 98 15.92 -9.57 44.25
N TYR A 99 16.90 -9.19 43.41
CA TYR A 99 16.67 -8.30 42.26
C TYR A 99 16.82 -8.99 40.89
N LYS A 100 17.10 -10.30 40.87
CA LYS A 100 17.33 -11.11 39.65
C LYS A 100 16.24 -10.96 38.59
N THR A 101 14.98 -11.01 39.01
CA THR A 101 13.82 -10.91 38.10
C THR A 101 13.64 -9.54 37.48
N GLN A 102 14.09 -8.47 38.15
CA GLN A 102 14.07 -7.10 37.61
C GLN A 102 15.23 -6.87 36.64
N ILE A 103 16.42 -7.39 36.96
CA ILE A 103 17.59 -7.38 36.06
C ILE A 103 17.29 -8.19 34.79
N ASP A 104 16.72 -9.39 34.91
CA ASP A 104 16.34 -10.23 33.76
C ASP A 104 15.22 -9.57 32.94
N SER A 105 14.27 -8.88 33.58
CA SER A 105 13.24 -8.06 32.92
C SER A 105 13.83 -6.91 32.09
N VAL A 106 14.91 -6.27 32.57
CA VAL A 106 15.59 -5.19 31.85
C VAL A 106 16.43 -5.73 30.69
N ILE A 107 17.17 -6.83 30.90
CA ILE A 107 17.90 -7.55 29.82
C ILE A 107 16.92 -7.96 28.69
N HIS A 108 15.70 -8.38 29.04
CA HIS A 108 14.66 -8.72 28.05
C HIS A 108 13.93 -7.51 27.44
N LYS A 109 13.81 -6.38 28.15
CA LYS A 109 13.14 -5.17 27.65
C LYS A 109 14.04 -4.24 26.84
N GLN A 110 15.37 -4.34 26.99
CA GLN A 110 16.36 -3.51 26.26
C GLN A 110 17.14 -4.29 25.19
N THR A 111 16.55 -5.34 24.60
CA THR A 111 17.06 -5.93 23.34
C THR A 111 17.06 -4.98 22.13
N THR A 112 16.73 -3.69 22.32
CA THR A 112 16.88 -2.63 21.31
C THR A 112 18.04 -1.66 21.52
N GLU A 113 18.84 -1.78 22.59
CA GLU A 113 20.14 -1.07 22.66
C GLU A 113 21.37 -1.99 22.55
N PHE A 114 21.19 -3.32 22.63
CA PHE A 114 22.27 -4.28 22.34
C PHE A 114 22.31 -4.79 20.89
N SER A 115 21.64 -4.11 19.96
CA SER A 115 21.65 -4.47 18.53
C SER A 115 22.06 -3.32 17.60
N ARG A 116 22.89 -2.39 18.09
CA ARG A 116 23.69 -1.50 17.24
C ARG A 116 25.17 -1.87 17.32
N LEU A 117 25.52 -3.06 16.86
CA LEU A 117 26.88 -3.33 16.36
C LEU A 117 27.08 -2.50 15.08
N ARG A 118 27.41 -1.22 15.24
CA ARG A 118 28.18 -0.49 14.23
C ARG A 118 29.65 -0.72 14.55
N CYS A 119 30.39 -1.14 13.52
CA CYS A 119 31.82 -1.37 13.51
C CYS A 119 32.60 -0.36 14.35
N ALA A 120 33.43 -0.85 15.27
CA ALA A 120 34.54 -0.06 15.80
C ALA A 120 35.50 0.26 14.65
N ILE A 121 35.62 1.54 14.29
CA ILE A 121 36.57 2.04 13.31
C ILE A 121 37.92 2.18 14.01
N GLY A 122 38.74 1.12 13.96
CA GLY A 122 40.18 1.29 14.09
C GLY A 122 40.69 2.03 12.84
N PRO A 123 41.77 2.84 12.92
CA PRO A 123 42.21 3.70 11.82
C PRO A 123 42.60 2.97 10.51
N ARG A 124 42.55 1.63 10.44
CA ARG A 124 42.91 0.85 9.24
C ARG A 124 42.11 -0.43 8.91
N GLY A 125 40.89 -0.68 9.41
CA GLY A 125 40.07 -1.78 8.85
C GLY A 125 38.79 -2.14 9.62
N GLU A 126 37.79 -2.69 8.89
CA GLU A 126 36.56 -3.30 9.41
C GLU A 126 36.73 -4.83 9.49
N ASN A 127 36.41 -5.44 10.64
CA ASN A 127 36.32 -6.91 10.75
C ASN A 127 34.84 -7.34 10.73
N ASN A 128 34.48 -8.26 9.83
CA ASN A 128 33.17 -8.92 9.81
C ASN A 128 33.22 -10.16 10.72
N ILE A 129 32.39 -10.21 11.76
CA ILE A 129 32.26 -11.38 12.63
C ILE A 129 31.27 -12.36 11.99
N ASP A 130 31.68 -13.60 11.80
CA ASP A 130 30.78 -14.67 11.38
C ASP A 130 30.03 -15.26 12.57
N LEU A 131 28.70 -15.30 12.47
CA LEU A 131 27.81 -15.82 13.51
C LEU A 131 27.06 -17.05 13.00
N THR A 132 27.06 -18.13 13.78
CA THR A 132 26.17 -19.28 13.54
C THR A 132 24.93 -19.10 14.40
N LEU A 133 23.78 -18.85 13.76
CA LEU A 133 22.49 -18.69 14.44
C LEU A 133 21.66 -19.95 14.27
N THR A 134 21.15 -20.48 15.37
CA THR A 134 20.37 -21.72 15.41
C THR A 134 19.15 -21.56 16.32
N THR A 135 18.11 -22.35 16.08
CA THR A 135 17.01 -22.48 17.05
C THR A 135 17.48 -23.34 18.22
N LYS A 136 16.84 -23.22 19.39
CA LYS A 136 17.21 -23.99 20.59
C LYS A 136 17.29 -25.50 20.29
N ASP A 137 16.29 -26.01 19.57
CA ASP A 137 16.19 -27.43 19.22
C ASP A 137 17.33 -27.92 18.31
N ILE A 138 17.88 -27.04 17.46
CA ILE A 138 19.01 -27.38 16.57
C ILE A 138 20.35 -27.15 17.29
N ALA A 139 20.42 -26.21 18.24
CA ALA A 139 21.60 -26.01 19.08
C ALA A 139 21.98 -27.27 19.85
N ASP A 140 20.96 -27.98 20.37
CA ASP A 140 21.12 -29.17 21.20
C ASP A 140 21.67 -30.39 20.42
N ILE A 141 21.68 -30.34 19.08
CA ILE A 141 22.19 -31.41 18.20
C ILE A 141 23.41 -30.95 17.37
N LEU A 142 23.89 -29.72 17.56
CA LEU A 142 25.12 -29.26 16.92
C LEU A 142 26.34 -29.81 17.67
N GLN A 143 27.23 -30.45 16.92
CA GLN A 143 28.48 -31.04 17.42
C GLN A 143 29.67 -30.44 16.66
N ASP A 144 30.88 -30.49 17.24
CA ASP A 144 32.14 -30.14 16.58
C ASP A 144 32.18 -28.72 15.94
N TRP A 145 31.63 -27.69 16.60
CA TRP A 145 31.70 -26.31 16.09
C TRP A 145 33.10 -25.73 16.25
N GLU A 146 33.73 -25.32 15.14
CA GLU A 146 35.08 -24.73 15.14
C GLU A 146 35.32 -23.78 13.96
N VAL A 147 36.31 -22.90 14.12
CA VAL A 147 36.77 -21.96 13.08
C VAL A 147 38.13 -22.41 12.54
N ARG A 148 38.18 -22.93 11.31
CA ARG A 148 39.41 -23.39 10.66
C ARG A 148 40.01 -22.32 9.73
N ALA A 149 41.32 -22.19 9.75
CA ALA A 149 42.08 -21.49 8.72
C ALA A 149 42.29 -22.46 7.54
N GLY A 150 41.85 -22.09 6.34
CA GLY A 150 42.04 -22.91 5.14
C GLY A 150 42.02 -22.07 3.87
N ASP A 151 42.68 -22.56 2.83
CA ASP A 151 42.73 -21.98 1.48
C ASP A 151 41.38 -22.08 0.77
N ILE A 152 40.43 -21.27 1.22
CA ILE A 152 39.18 -21.02 0.49
C ILE A 152 39.16 -19.57 0.03
N ASN A 153 38.69 -19.36 -1.20
CA ASN A 153 38.55 -18.05 -1.85
C ASN A 153 37.50 -17.10 -1.19
N SER A 154 37.26 -17.22 0.13
CA SER A 154 36.32 -16.44 0.96
C SER A 154 37.04 -15.33 1.75
N ASP A 155 36.34 -14.25 2.16
CA ASP A 155 36.84 -13.20 3.08
C ASP A 155 36.66 -13.58 4.57
N HIS A 156 36.15 -14.79 4.80
CA HIS A 156 35.78 -15.33 6.10
C HIS A 156 36.57 -16.60 6.40
N ARG A 157 36.90 -16.85 7.68
CA ARG A 157 37.47 -18.14 8.11
C ARG A 157 36.38 -19.21 8.06
N LEU A 158 36.75 -20.47 7.81
CA LEU A 158 35.77 -21.55 7.65
C LEU A 158 35.16 -21.88 9.02
N ILE A 159 33.83 -21.80 9.16
CA ILE A 159 33.12 -22.38 10.30
C ILE A 159 32.69 -23.80 9.92
N GLN A 160 33.08 -24.79 10.72
CA GLN A 160 32.71 -26.19 10.54
C GLN A 160 31.96 -26.69 11.77
N PHE A 161 30.94 -27.53 11.57
CA PHE A 161 30.18 -28.23 12.61
C PHE A 161 29.48 -29.46 12.00
N LYS A 162 29.04 -30.39 12.85
CA LYS A 162 28.19 -31.54 12.50
C LYS A 162 26.80 -31.39 13.14
N ILE A 163 25.78 -31.96 12.51
CA ILE A 163 24.41 -31.99 13.04
C ILE A 163 24.08 -33.45 13.37
N GLY A 164 23.86 -33.75 14.65
CA GLY A 164 23.45 -35.07 15.14
C GLY A 164 21.99 -35.40 14.83
N LYS A 165 21.57 -36.66 15.07
CA LYS A 165 20.17 -37.07 15.00
C LYS A 165 19.51 -36.84 16.37
N GLY A 166 18.66 -35.81 16.48
CA GLY A 166 17.75 -35.64 17.62
C GLY A 166 16.35 -36.18 17.29
N ASP A 167 15.69 -36.82 18.26
CA ASP A 167 14.36 -37.45 18.12
C ASP A 167 13.18 -36.46 17.97
N SER A 168 13.43 -35.16 17.83
CA SER A 168 12.40 -34.10 17.89
C SER A 168 12.15 -33.38 16.55
N TYR A 169 12.23 -34.07 15.41
CA TYR A 169 11.81 -33.51 14.12
C TYR A 169 10.27 -33.44 14.02
N ARG A 170 9.66 -32.37 14.55
CA ARG A 170 8.25 -32.05 14.23
C ARG A 170 8.17 -31.71 12.73
N ASN A 171 7.52 -32.59 11.97
CA ASN A 171 7.25 -32.42 10.54
C ASN A 171 6.68 -31.02 10.22
N ILE A 172 7.48 -30.20 9.52
CA ILE A 172 7.08 -28.89 9.02
C ILE A 172 6.04 -29.10 7.90
N LYS A 173 4.74 -28.95 8.20
CA LYS A 173 3.70 -28.88 7.16
C LYS A 173 3.78 -27.52 6.45
N CYS A 174 4.39 -27.49 5.28
CA CYS A 174 4.31 -26.33 4.37
C CYS A 174 2.94 -26.32 3.68
N LYS A 175 2.22 -25.19 3.69
CA LYS A 175 0.91 -25.07 3.02
C LYS A 175 1.06 -25.34 1.52
N LYS A 176 0.30 -26.31 1.00
CA LYS A 176 0.25 -26.67 -0.42
C LYS A 176 -0.89 -25.91 -1.10
N ARG A 177 -0.63 -25.30 -2.26
CA ARG A 177 -1.67 -24.65 -3.09
C ARG A 177 -1.70 -25.31 -4.47
N PHE A 178 -2.89 -25.64 -4.95
CA PHE A 178 -3.14 -26.15 -6.30
C PHE A 178 -2.78 -25.12 -7.38
N ILE A 179 -2.11 -25.58 -8.44
CA ILE A 179 -1.76 -24.78 -9.63
C ILE A 179 -2.73 -25.17 -10.75
N THR A 180 -3.86 -24.47 -10.83
CA THR A 180 -4.92 -24.76 -11.80
C THR A 180 -4.51 -24.54 -13.26
N ASP A 181 -3.48 -23.73 -13.51
CA ASP A 181 -2.92 -23.52 -14.86
C ASP A 181 -2.25 -24.78 -15.44
N ASN A 182 -1.80 -25.70 -14.56
CA ASN A 182 -1.10 -26.94 -14.95
C ASN A 182 -1.93 -28.19 -14.60
N ALA A 183 -3.25 -28.05 -14.44
CA ALA A 183 -4.15 -29.14 -14.07
C ALA A 183 -4.43 -30.06 -15.26
N ASP A 184 -4.49 -31.37 -14.99
CA ASP A 184 -5.05 -32.36 -15.93
C ASP A 184 -6.56 -32.48 -15.68
N TRP A 185 -7.34 -31.73 -16.47
CA TRP A 185 -8.80 -31.66 -16.28
C TRP A 185 -9.53 -32.92 -16.73
N ASP A 186 -8.96 -33.70 -17.64
CA ASP A 186 -9.58 -34.93 -18.13
C ASP A 186 -9.44 -36.04 -17.08
N LEU A 187 -8.24 -36.19 -16.50
CA LEU A 187 -8.01 -37.08 -15.36
C LEU A 187 -8.84 -36.65 -14.15
N PHE A 188 -8.90 -35.35 -13.88
CA PHE A 188 -9.71 -34.79 -12.80
C PHE A 188 -11.19 -35.20 -12.94
N ASN A 189 -11.79 -35.02 -14.12
CA ASN A 189 -13.20 -35.35 -14.37
C ASN A 189 -13.46 -36.86 -14.28
N LEU A 190 -12.53 -37.68 -14.77
CA LEU A 190 -12.63 -39.14 -14.67
C LEU A 190 -12.62 -39.60 -13.20
N GLU A 191 -11.70 -39.09 -12.39
CA GLU A 191 -11.62 -39.45 -10.97
C GLU A 191 -12.83 -38.94 -10.19
N LEU A 192 -13.32 -37.74 -10.49
CA LEU A 192 -14.51 -37.21 -9.83
C LEU A 192 -15.76 -38.02 -10.17
N ALA A 193 -15.97 -38.39 -11.43
CA ALA A 193 -17.09 -39.24 -11.82
C ALA A 193 -17.05 -40.61 -11.11
N LYS A 194 -15.85 -41.19 -10.94
CA LYS A 194 -15.67 -42.42 -10.15
C LYS A 194 -16.06 -42.20 -8.68
N GLN A 195 -15.55 -41.14 -8.03
CA GLN A 195 -15.85 -40.86 -6.63
C GLN A 195 -17.35 -40.60 -6.41
N VAL A 196 -18.00 -39.84 -7.30
CA VAL A 196 -19.44 -39.58 -7.25
C VAL A 196 -20.24 -40.87 -7.42
N ASN A 197 -19.83 -41.76 -8.33
CA ASN A 197 -20.53 -43.03 -8.54
C ASN A 197 -20.38 -43.98 -7.34
N ILE A 198 -19.19 -44.01 -6.71
CA ILE A 198 -18.93 -44.79 -5.48
C ILE A 198 -19.86 -44.35 -4.34
N HIS A 199 -20.14 -43.05 -4.23
CA HIS A 199 -20.94 -42.48 -3.15
C HIS A 199 -22.36 -42.08 -3.58
N ASN A 200 -22.85 -42.57 -4.72
CA ASN A 200 -24.07 -42.05 -5.38
C ASN A 200 -25.28 -42.05 -4.44
N THR A 201 -25.61 -43.18 -3.80
CA THR A 201 -26.72 -43.30 -2.84
C THR A 201 -26.51 -42.42 -1.60
N ALA A 202 -25.31 -42.46 -1.02
CA ALA A 202 -24.98 -41.72 0.20
C ALA A 202 -25.09 -40.19 0.01
N LEU A 203 -24.74 -39.68 -1.18
CA LEU A 203 -24.83 -38.26 -1.52
C LEU A 203 -26.26 -37.71 -1.58
N TYR A 204 -27.29 -38.57 -1.62
CA TYR A 204 -28.70 -38.18 -1.63
C TYR A 204 -29.45 -38.55 -0.35
N GLU A 205 -29.12 -39.69 0.28
CA GLU A 205 -29.95 -40.27 1.35
C GLU A 205 -29.42 -40.03 2.78
N GLU A 206 -28.14 -39.69 2.95
CA GLU A 206 -27.57 -39.43 4.28
C GLU A 206 -27.99 -38.08 4.87
N ALA A 207 -27.60 -37.83 6.11
CA ALA A 207 -27.81 -36.53 6.75
C ALA A 207 -27.09 -35.41 5.96
N LEU A 208 -27.63 -34.18 6.04
CA LEU A 208 -27.16 -33.05 5.24
C LEU A 208 -25.68 -32.73 5.44
N GLU A 209 -25.16 -32.92 6.66
CA GLU A 209 -23.74 -32.71 6.96
C GLU A 209 -22.88 -33.80 6.31
N ASP A 210 -23.26 -35.08 6.43
CA ASP A 210 -22.52 -36.20 5.86
C ASP A 210 -22.47 -36.12 4.32
N ARG A 211 -23.60 -35.78 3.68
CA ARG A 211 -23.67 -35.47 2.24
C ARG A 211 -22.70 -34.35 1.83
N THR A 212 -22.59 -33.31 2.66
CA THR A 212 -21.66 -32.21 2.43
C THR A 212 -20.21 -32.67 2.58
N GLU A 213 -19.89 -33.45 3.61
CA GLU A 213 -18.55 -33.99 3.84
C GLU A 213 -18.12 -34.92 2.70
N LEU A 214 -18.99 -35.83 2.25
CA LEU A 214 -18.74 -36.75 1.13
C LEU A 214 -18.46 -36.01 -0.18
N LEU A 215 -19.28 -35.00 -0.52
CA LEU A 215 -19.07 -34.20 -1.73
C LEU A 215 -17.71 -33.49 -1.70
N MET A 216 -17.36 -32.86 -0.58
CA MET A 216 -16.07 -32.18 -0.43
C MET A 216 -14.90 -33.16 -0.51
N GLN A 217 -15.01 -34.34 0.10
CA GLN A 217 -13.98 -35.37 0.02
C GLN A 217 -13.77 -35.89 -1.42
N ALA A 218 -14.85 -36.11 -2.17
CA ALA A 218 -14.79 -36.53 -3.57
C ALA A 218 -14.03 -35.50 -4.42
N ILE A 219 -14.32 -34.21 -4.24
CA ILE A 219 -13.65 -33.11 -4.95
C ILE A 219 -12.18 -33.04 -4.56
N THR A 220 -11.86 -32.99 -3.26
CA THR A 220 -10.48 -32.86 -2.78
C THR A 220 -9.60 -34.01 -3.25
N LYS A 221 -10.07 -35.26 -3.14
CA LYS A 221 -9.32 -36.44 -3.61
C LYS A 221 -9.05 -36.39 -5.11
N SER A 222 -10.02 -35.93 -5.90
CA SER A 222 -9.88 -35.80 -7.34
C SER A 222 -8.86 -34.72 -7.71
N ALA A 223 -8.88 -33.57 -7.01
CA ALA A 223 -7.93 -32.48 -7.21
C ALA A 223 -6.49 -32.86 -6.81
N GLU A 224 -6.31 -33.58 -5.69
CA GLU A 224 -5.00 -34.04 -5.23
C GLU A 224 -4.31 -34.98 -6.22
N ARG A 225 -5.09 -35.75 -6.99
CA ARG A 225 -4.57 -36.71 -7.98
C ARG A 225 -4.22 -36.09 -9.33
N SER A 226 -4.81 -34.95 -9.67
CA SER A 226 -4.80 -34.40 -11.03
C SER A 226 -4.24 -32.97 -11.13
N ILE A 227 -4.05 -32.27 -10.01
CA ILE A 227 -3.59 -30.88 -10.00
C ILE A 227 -2.28 -30.74 -9.19
N PRO A 228 -1.18 -30.25 -9.80
CA PRO A 228 0.11 -30.11 -9.11
C PRO A 228 0.08 -29.02 -8.02
N MET A 229 0.90 -29.19 -6.98
CA MET A 229 0.99 -28.28 -5.82
C MET A 229 2.38 -27.63 -5.67
N ARG A 230 2.46 -26.37 -5.22
CA ARG A 230 3.74 -25.64 -4.99
C ARG A 230 4.07 -25.42 -3.51
N SER A 231 5.35 -25.59 -3.13
CA SER A 231 5.94 -25.08 -1.87
C SER A 231 6.56 -23.69 -2.05
N ILE A 232 6.34 -22.75 -1.13
CA ILE A 232 6.89 -21.39 -1.21
C ILE A 232 8.29 -21.35 -0.56
N ARG A 233 9.35 -21.08 -1.35
CA ARG A 233 10.68 -20.69 -0.83
C ARG A 233 11.00 -19.25 -1.25
N TYR A 234 11.46 -18.42 -0.32
CA TYR A 234 11.87 -17.03 -0.54
C TYR A 234 13.39 -16.91 -0.43
N ILE A 235 14.05 -16.55 -1.52
CA ILE A 235 15.19 -15.60 -1.65
C ILE A 235 15.60 -15.68 -3.14
N GLN A 236 15.27 -14.67 -3.93
CA GLN A 236 15.80 -14.53 -5.30
C GLN A 236 16.80 -13.36 -5.32
N LYS A 237 17.94 -13.55 -6.00
CA LYS A 237 18.90 -12.46 -6.24
C LYS A 237 18.23 -11.32 -7.04
N PRO A 238 18.66 -10.06 -6.84
CA PRO A 238 18.08 -8.93 -7.56
C PRO A 238 18.25 -9.08 -9.09
N PRO A 239 17.30 -8.62 -9.91
CA PRO A 239 17.30 -8.83 -11.36
C PRO A 239 18.41 -8.11 -12.14
N TRP A 240 19.11 -7.15 -11.49
CA TRP A 240 20.26 -6.44 -12.04
C TRP A 240 21.60 -7.05 -11.63
N TRP A 241 21.60 -8.16 -10.88
CA TRP A 241 22.82 -8.82 -10.41
C TRP A 241 23.32 -9.83 -11.46
N THR A 242 24.44 -9.51 -12.12
CA THR A 242 25.05 -10.33 -13.18
C THR A 242 26.33 -11.01 -12.71
N LYS A 243 26.81 -12.00 -13.47
CA LYS A 243 28.10 -12.67 -13.21
C LYS A 243 29.27 -11.68 -13.26
N GLU A 244 29.24 -10.73 -14.20
CA GLU A 244 30.25 -9.67 -14.33
C GLU A 244 30.34 -8.77 -13.09
N ILE A 245 29.20 -8.41 -12.49
CA ILE A 245 29.19 -7.64 -11.22
C ILE A 245 29.80 -8.48 -10.09
N GLU A 246 29.49 -9.77 -10.04
CA GLU A 246 30.06 -10.68 -9.05
C GLU A 246 31.58 -10.80 -9.23
N ASP A 247 32.07 -10.96 -10.46
CA ASP A 247 33.49 -11.06 -10.77
C ASP A 247 34.24 -9.75 -10.49
N GLN A 248 33.67 -8.60 -10.86
CA GLN A 248 34.25 -7.28 -10.54
C GLN A 248 34.24 -6.99 -9.03
N ARG A 249 33.23 -7.46 -8.30
CA ARG A 249 33.19 -7.40 -6.83
C ARG A 249 34.31 -8.25 -6.22
N ARG A 250 34.62 -9.42 -6.81
CA ARG A 250 35.74 -10.27 -6.37
C ARG A 250 37.08 -9.57 -6.60
N ILE A 251 37.29 -8.94 -7.75
CA ILE A 251 38.52 -8.17 -8.06
C ILE A 251 38.69 -7.03 -7.06
N MET A 252 37.65 -6.20 -6.86
CA MET A 252 37.67 -5.10 -5.90
C MET A 252 38.00 -5.59 -4.47
N ARG A 253 37.43 -6.72 -4.05
CA ARG A 253 37.71 -7.33 -2.74
C ARG A 253 39.14 -7.87 -2.63
N ARG A 254 39.69 -8.46 -3.69
CA ARG A 254 41.09 -8.90 -3.74
C ARG A 254 42.05 -7.71 -3.60
N SER A 255 41.82 -6.62 -4.33
CA SER A 255 42.63 -5.40 -4.21
C SER A 255 42.52 -4.76 -2.82
N TYR A 256 41.36 -4.87 -2.17
CA TYR A 256 41.20 -4.43 -0.78
C TYR A 256 41.99 -5.29 0.21
N ARG A 257 42.03 -6.62 0.04
CA ARG A 257 42.85 -7.52 0.88
C ARG A 257 44.34 -7.23 0.71
N ALA A 258 44.78 -7.01 -0.53
CA ALA A 258 46.17 -6.65 -0.82
C ALA A 258 46.63 -5.36 -0.10
N ILE A 259 45.71 -4.44 0.26
CA ILE A 259 46.03 -3.27 1.10
C ILE A 259 46.22 -3.65 2.58
N GLN A 260 45.45 -4.62 3.07
CA GLN A 260 45.53 -5.09 4.46
C GLN A 260 46.86 -5.83 4.73
N GLU A 261 47.37 -6.53 3.72
CA GLU A 261 48.61 -7.31 3.77
C GLU A 261 49.88 -6.50 3.42
N ALA A 262 49.75 -5.23 3.01
CA ALA A 262 50.86 -4.40 2.54
C ALA A 262 51.61 -3.67 3.67
N THR A 263 52.90 -3.38 3.45
CA THR A 263 53.68 -2.50 4.33
C THR A 263 53.21 -1.05 4.21
N GLN A 264 53.62 -0.18 5.14
CA GLN A 264 53.10 1.20 5.21
C GLN A 264 53.32 2.02 3.94
N ASN A 265 54.45 1.82 3.26
CA ASN A 265 54.82 2.58 2.07
C ASN A 265 54.06 2.10 0.82
N GLU A 266 53.78 0.79 0.72
CA GLU A 266 53.02 0.18 -0.39
C GLU A 266 51.51 0.45 -0.31
N LYS A 267 50.98 0.79 0.87
CA LYS A 267 49.55 1.09 1.07
C LYS A 267 49.06 2.26 0.24
N ILE A 268 49.92 3.24 -0.05
CA ILE A 268 49.53 4.43 -0.83
C ILE A 268 49.27 4.04 -2.29
N GLU A 269 50.13 3.20 -2.85
CA GLU A 269 50.05 2.74 -4.25
C GLU A 269 48.89 1.76 -4.45
N ARG A 270 48.80 0.70 -3.62
CA ARG A 270 47.70 -0.28 -3.69
C ARG A 270 46.32 0.33 -3.44
N ARG A 271 46.26 1.49 -2.75
CA ARG A 271 45.00 2.24 -2.56
C ARG A 271 44.54 2.97 -3.82
N LYS A 272 45.46 3.34 -4.73
CA LYS A 272 45.10 3.85 -6.07
C LYS A 272 44.44 2.72 -6.88
N ASP A 273 45.01 1.52 -6.87
CA ASP A 273 44.47 0.35 -7.57
C ASP A 273 43.07 -0.03 -7.05
N TYR A 274 42.89 -0.09 -5.73
CA TYR A 274 41.56 -0.30 -5.14
C TYR A 274 40.55 0.78 -5.53
N ASN A 275 40.95 2.06 -5.54
CA ASN A 275 40.05 3.14 -5.95
C ASN A 275 39.65 3.02 -7.43
N GLN A 276 40.56 2.60 -8.30
CA GLN A 276 40.28 2.31 -9.71
C GLN A 276 39.28 1.15 -9.84
N GLU A 277 39.54 0.03 -9.17
CA GLU A 277 38.64 -1.14 -9.20
C GLU A 277 37.26 -0.85 -8.59
N ARG A 278 37.21 -0.05 -7.52
CA ARG A 278 35.96 0.44 -6.92
C ARG A 278 35.20 1.32 -7.89
N ASN A 279 35.87 2.23 -8.59
CA ASN A 279 35.24 3.11 -9.57
C ASN A 279 34.68 2.31 -10.75
N THR A 280 35.42 1.30 -11.24
CA THR A 280 34.96 0.34 -12.26
C THR A 280 33.74 -0.44 -11.77
N PHE A 281 33.79 -1.00 -10.55
CA PHE A 281 32.66 -1.70 -9.93
C PHE A 281 31.41 -0.81 -9.80
N VAL A 282 31.57 0.42 -9.30
CA VAL A 282 30.46 1.38 -9.15
C VAL A 282 29.90 1.80 -10.52
N LYS A 283 30.76 2.00 -11.53
CA LYS A 283 30.35 2.30 -12.91
C LYS A 283 29.55 1.14 -13.50
N LEU A 284 30.03 -0.10 -13.37
CA LEU A 284 29.34 -1.30 -13.83
C LEU A 284 28.00 -1.48 -13.12
N LEU A 285 27.98 -1.36 -11.79
CA LEU A 285 26.77 -1.46 -10.97
C LEU A 285 25.71 -0.42 -11.39
N ARG A 286 26.12 0.84 -11.63
CA ARG A 286 25.22 1.90 -12.10
C ARG A 286 24.70 1.60 -13.50
N THR A 287 25.57 1.13 -14.40
CA THR A 287 25.21 0.77 -15.78
C THR A 287 24.19 -0.37 -15.81
N GLU A 288 24.43 -1.47 -15.09
CA GLU A 288 23.53 -2.63 -15.08
C GLU A 288 22.23 -2.35 -14.34
N LYS A 289 22.25 -1.59 -13.23
CA LYS A 289 21.01 -1.10 -12.61
C LYS A 289 20.19 -0.25 -13.59
N LYS A 290 20.85 0.62 -14.36
CA LYS A 290 20.19 1.45 -15.39
C LYS A 290 19.64 0.60 -16.53
N LYS A 291 20.38 -0.39 -17.04
CA LYS A 291 19.90 -1.33 -18.08
C LYS A 291 18.72 -2.15 -17.58
N SER A 292 18.81 -2.73 -16.39
CA SER A 292 17.71 -3.48 -15.77
C SER A 292 16.49 -2.59 -15.52
N TRP A 293 16.68 -1.34 -15.09
CA TRP A 293 15.59 -0.38 -14.92
C TRP A 293 14.93 -0.04 -16.26
N ARG A 294 15.72 0.19 -17.32
CA ARG A 294 15.22 0.45 -18.67
C ARG A 294 14.43 -0.72 -19.24
N ARG A 295 14.91 -1.95 -19.05
CA ARG A 295 14.19 -3.18 -19.43
C ARG A 295 12.87 -3.29 -18.67
N PHE A 296 12.92 -3.14 -17.35
CA PHE A 296 11.72 -3.12 -16.51
C PHE A 296 10.73 -2.02 -16.90
N ALA A 297 11.21 -0.82 -17.25
CA ALA A 297 10.34 0.26 -17.72
C ALA A 297 9.78 0.01 -19.12
N GLY A 298 10.51 -0.72 -19.98
CA GLY A 298 10.08 -1.10 -21.32
C GLY A 298 8.92 -2.11 -21.33
N GLU A 299 8.84 -3.00 -20.33
CA GLU A 299 7.74 -3.98 -20.16
C GLU A 299 6.35 -3.33 -20.18
N ILE A 300 6.24 -2.03 -19.87
CA ILE A 300 4.96 -1.31 -19.86
C ILE A 300 4.33 -1.16 -21.25
N ARG A 301 5.13 -1.26 -22.32
CA ARG A 301 4.65 -1.19 -23.71
C ARG A 301 3.83 -2.44 -24.04
N ASP A 302 4.32 -3.59 -23.58
CA ASP A 302 3.76 -4.91 -23.86
C ASP A 302 2.66 -5.28 -22.84
N ASP A 303 2.94 -5.15 -21.53
CA ASP A 303 2.00 -5.42 -20.45
C ASP A 303 1.73 -4.18 -19.60
N LYS A 304 0.67 -3.46 -20.00
CA LYS A 304 0.24 -2.20 -19.36
C LYS A 304 -0.25 -2.39 -17.92
N TRP A 305 -0.64 -3.60 -17.53
CA TRP A 305 -1.22 -3.92 -16.20
C TRP A 305 -0.32 -4.80 -15.33
N GLY A 306 0.89 -5.09 -15.81
CA GLY A 306 1.84 -6.02 -15.22
C GLY A 306 2.62 -5.52 -14.01
N ARG A 307 3.91 -5.88 -13.98
CA ARG A 307 4.81 -5.54 -12.86
C ARG A 307 5.07 -4.04 -12.75
N CYS A 308 5.21 -3.36 -13.89
CA CYS A 308 5.40 -1.91 -14.01
C CYS A 308 4.26 -1.14 -13.34
N PHE A 309 3.02 -1.46 -13.69
CA PHE A 309 1.83 -0.85 -13.11
C PHE A 309 1.74 -1.07 -11.60
N ARG A 310 2.02 -2.29 -11.13
CA ARG A 310 2.05 -2.60 -9.70
C ARG A 310 3.10 -1.76 -8.94
N TRP A 311 4.28 -1.57 -9.54
CA TRP A 311 5.32 -0.71 -8.97
C TRP A 311 4.91 0.77 -8.96
N ILE A 312 4.33 1.29 -10.06
CA ILE A 312 3.78 2.66 -10.14
C ILE A 312 2.75 2.89 -9.03
N LYS A 313 1.91 1.89 -8.73
CA LYS A 313 0.88 2.01 -7.67
C LYS A 313 1.45 1.91 -6.26
N LYS A 314 2.36 0.97 -5.99
CA LYS A 314 2.75 0.58 -4.61
C LYS A 314 4.13 1.08 -4.15
N GLY A 315 4.99 1.52 -5.07
CA GLY A 315 6.40 1.80 -4.80
C GLY A 315 7.16 0.55 -4.34
N SER A 316 8.39 0.73 -3.83
CA SER A 316 9.14 -0.36 -3.18
C SER A 316 8.40 -0.87 -1.93
N GLN A 317 8.42 -2.19 -1.70
CA GLN A 317 7.83 -2.81 -0.51
C GLN A 317 8.84 -3.73 0.17
N ASN A 318 9.13 -3.47 1.45
CA ASN A 318 9.82 -4.41 2.33
C ASN A 318 8.77 -5.30 3.02
N HIS A 319 8.87 -6.62 2.82
CA HIS A 319 8.03 -7.61 3.47
C HIS A 319 8.81 -8.27 4.61
N GLU A 320 8.30 -8.14 5.83
CA GLU A 320 8.74 -8.89 7.01
C GLU A 320 7.50 -9.45 7.73
N ALA A 321 7.64 -10.62 8.35
CA ALA A 321 6.56 -11.41 8.92
C ALA A 321 6.24 -11.03 10.39
N PRO A 322 4.97 -11.06 10.83
CA PRO A 322 4.56 -10.77 12.22
C PRO A 322 4.54 -11.99 13.18
N SER A 323 4.73 -11.76 14.48
CA SER A 323 4.81 -12.74 15.60
C SER A 323 3.51 -12.83 16.45
N VAL A 324 3.38 -13.86 17.32
CA VAL A 324 2.12 -14.39 17.90
C VAL A 324 1.96 -14.07 19.42
N ILE A 325 0.72 -13.82 19.89
CA ILE A 325 0.36 -13.34 21.26
C ILE A 325 -0.48 -14.38 22.05
N LYS A 326 -0.30 -14.42 23.39
CA LYS A 326 -1.07 -15.16 24.42
C LYS A 326 -2.28 -14.38 24.97
N LYS A 327 -3.32 -15.07 25.48
CA LYS A 327 -4.37 -14.45 26.33
C LYS A 327 -3.88 -14.24 27.77
N ASN A 328 -4.53 -13.32 28.48
CA ASN A 328 -4.10 -12.78 29.77
C ASN A 328 -4.38 -13.67 31.01
N ASP A 329 -4.90 -14.89 30.86
CA ASP A 329 -5.29 -15.72 32.02
C ASP A 329 -5.09 -17.25 31.85
N GLY A 330 -4.57 -17.72 30.72
CA GLY A 330 -3.88 -19.02 30.65
C GLY A 330 -4.69 -20.34 30.65
N GLN A 331 -6.02 -20.39 30.46
CA GLN A 331 -6.77 -21.69 30.35
C GLN A 331 -7.95 -21.70 29.35
N HIS A 332 -8.45 -22.90 28.96
CA HIS A 332 -9.59 -23.14 28.03
C HIS A 332 -10.52 -24.29 28.52
N THR A 333 -11.85 -24.22 28.32
CA THR A 333 -12.84 -25.26 28.74
C THR A 333 -13.98 -25.57 27.72
N LYS A 334 -14.81 -26.61 27.98
CA LYS A 334 -15.37 -27.67 27.07
C LYS A 334 -16.91 -28.03 27.22
N THR A 335 -17.70 -27.90 26.13
CA THR A 335 -18.92 -28.62 25.60
C THR A 335 -20.33 -28.70 26.25
N LEU A 336 -21.34 -28.84 25.37
CA LEU A 336 -22.81 -28.84 25.54
C LEU A 336 -23.43 -29.93 24.63
N ARG A 337 -24.16 -30.92 25.17
CA ARG A 337 -24.73 -32.04 24.37
C ARG A 337 -26.11 -32.44 24.89
N GLU A 338 -27.13 -31.69 24.49
CA GLU A 338 -28.54 -32.11 24.50
C GLU A 338 -29.36 -31.06 23.74
N THR A 339 -30.48 -31.47 23.15
CA THR A 339 -31.47 -30.65 22.40
C THR A 339 -31.37 -30.73 20.87
N LEU A 340 -31.83 -31.85 20.32
CA LEU A 340 -32.31 -31.96 18.94
C LEU A 340 -33.77 -32.42 18.95
N LYS A 341 -34.66 -31.62 18.36
CA LYS A 341 -35.58 -32.02 17.28
C LYS A 341 -36.28 -30.77 16.73
N LYS A 342 -36.42 -30.70 15.41
CA LYS A 342 -37.00 -29.56 14.68
C LYS A 342 -38.01 -30.06 13.67
N GLU A 343 -39.16 -29.39 13.61
CA GLU A 343 -40.13 -29.48 12.52
C GLU A 343 -39.65 -28.70 11.28
N ARG A 344 -40.17 -29.09 10.11
CA ARG A 344 -39.86 -28.53 8.80
C ARG A 344 -40.70 -27.27 8.52
N LEU A 345 -40.09 -26.31 7.81
CA LEU A 345 -40.74 -25.13 7.25
C LEU A 345 -40.54 -25.13 5.73
N GLN A 346 -41.55 -24.66 4.99
CA GLN A 346 -41.53 -24.65 3.52
C GLN A 346 -40.82 -23.38 2.99
N HIS A 347 -39.95 -23.56 2.00
CA HIS A 347 -39.20 -22.52 1.29
C HIS A 347 -39.27 -22.74 -0.22
N LYS A 348 -39.14 -21.67 -1.01
CA LYS A 348 -39.04 -21.75 -2.47
C LYS A 348 -37.72 -22.45 -2.87
N PRO A 349 -37.70 -23.51 -3.70
CA PRO A 349 -36.47 -24.15 -4.13
C PRO A 349 -35.66 -23.22 -5.05
N ALA A 350 -34.33 -23.25 -4.94
CA ALA A 350 -33.42 -22.61 -5.88
C ALA A 350 -33.33 -23.44 -7.17
N SER A 351 -33.38 -22.76 -8.30
CA SER A 351 -33.16 -23.33 -9.63
C SER A 351 -31.68 -23.65 -9.85
N LEU A 352 -31.42 -24.59 -10.77
CA LEU A 352 -30.05 -24.92 -11.18
C LEU A 352 -29.29 -23.69 -11.69
N GLU A 353 -29.97 -22.79 -12.40
CA GLU A 353 -29.35 -21.58 -12.95
C GLU A 353 -29.00 -20.56 -11.87
N GLU A 354 -29.81 -20.41 -10.82
CA GLU A 354 -29.47 -19.59 -9.66
C GLU A 354 -28.21 -20.10 -8.94
N VAL A 355 -28.11 -21.43 -8.74
CA VAL A 355 -26.93 -22.06 -8.11
C VAL A 355 -25.69 -21.87 -8.97
N LYS A 356 -25.80 -22.08 -10.29
CA LYS A 356 -24.71 -21.84 -11.24
C LYS A 356 -24.26 -20.38 -11.22
N ASN A 357 -25.20 -19.44 -11.26
CA ASN A 357 -24.88 -18.00 -11.23
C ASN A 357 -24.18 -17.59 -9.93
N ALA A 358 -24.56 -18.17 -8.79
CA ALA A 358 -23.87 -17.96 -7.53
C ALA A 358 -22.38 -18.36 -7.60
N ILE A 359 -22.06 -19.47 -8.28
CA ILE A 359 -20.67 -19.92 -8.48
C ILE A 359 -19.94 -19.04 -9.53
N TRP A 360 -20.58 -18.75 -10.67
CA TRP A 360 -19.96 -18.02 -11.79
C TRP A 360 -19.70 -16.55 -11.51
N ARG A 361 -20.34 -15.98 -10.48
CA ARG A 361 -20.04 -14.62 -10.00
C ARG A 361 -18.68 -14.52 -9.30
N MET A 362 -18.13 -15.63 -8.78
CA MET A 362 -16.85 -15.64 -8.08
C MET A 362 -15.66 -15.68 -9.05
N SER A 363 -14.69 -14.78 -8.86
CA SER A 363 -13.50 -14.72 -9.72
C SER A 363 -12.58 -15.94 -9.53
N THR A 364 -12.18 -16.55 -10.65
CA THR A 364 -11.26 -17.71 -10.73
C THR A 364 -9.84 -17.42 -10.23
N ARG A 365 -9.46 -16.15 -10.05
CA ARG A 365 -8.12 -15.73 -9.60
C ARG A 365 -8.03 -15.35 -8.12
N LYS A 366 -9.12 -15.50 -7.36
CA LYS A 366 -9.14 -15.20 -5.91
C LYS A 366 -8.62 -16.38 -5.08
N SER A 367 -8.18 -16.11 -3.86
CA SER A 367 -7.71 -17.14 -2.94
C SER A 367 -8.87 -18.05 -2.50
N PRO A 368 -8.65 -19.38 -2.43
CA PRO A 368 -9.63 -20.33 -1.91
C PRO A 368 -9.83 -20.19 -0.39
N GLY A 369 -10.80 -20.93 0.16
CA GLY A 369 -10.93 -21.12 1.61
C GLY A 369 -9.89 -22.12 2.15
N GLY A 370 -10.08 -22.55 3.39
CA GLY A 370 -9.21 -23.55 4.03
C GLY A 370 -9.27 -24.95 3.40
N ASP A 371 -10.22 -25.18 2.51
CA ASP A 371 -10.38 -26.38 1.68
C ASP A 371 -9.44 -26.40 0.45
N GLY A 372 -8.82 -25.27 0.11
CA GLY A 372 -7.91 -25.15 -1.05
C GLY A 372 -8.61 -25.18 -2.42
N ILE A 373 -9.93 -25.40 -2.46
CA ILE A 373 -10.73 -25.47 -3.69
C ILE A 373 -11.11 -24.06 -4.13
N ASP A 374 -10.73 -23.69 -5.36
CA ASP A 374 -11.02 -22.38 -5.94
C ASP A 374 -12.22 -22.43 -6.92
N ALA A 375 -12.66 -21.25 -7.36
CA ALA A 375 -13.78 -21.16 -8.30
C ALA A 375 -13.45 -21.72 -9.71
N THR A 376 -12.18 -21.94 -10.04
CA THR A 376 -11.78 -22.57 -11.30
C THR A 376 -12.10 -24.05 -11.27
N ILE A 377 -11.72 -24.72 -10.17
CA ILE A 377 -11.97 -26.12 -9.91
C ILE A 377 -13.48 -26.42 -9.99
N LEU A 378 -14.32 -25.69 -9.24
CA LEU A 378 -15.78 -25.89 -9.27
C LEU A 378 -16.43 -25.66 -10.65
N ARG A 379 -15.93 -24.71 -11.43
CA ARG A 379 -16.48 -24.44 -12.78
C ARG A 379 -16.17 -25.58 -13.75
N LYS A 380 -15.04 -26.26 -13.57
CA LYS A 380 -14.64 -27.42 -14.38
C LYS A 380 -15.40 -28.67 -13.98
N GLU A 381 -15.70 -28.81 -12.69
CA GLU A 381 -16.49 -29.91 -12.11
C GLU A 381 -17.99 -29.86 -12.43
N TRP A 382 -18.52 -28.67 -12.69
CA TRP A 382 -19.96 -28.40 -12.77
C TRP A 382 -20.76 -29.40 -13.62
N PRO A 383 -20.31 -29.88 -14.79
CA PRO A 383 -21.06 -30.87 -15.57
C PRO A 383 -21.41 -32.15 -14.79
N ILE A 384 -20.56 -32.55 -13.84
CA ILE A 384 -20.70 -33.77 -13.03
C ILE A 384 -21.51 -33.49 -11.77
N ILE A 385 -21.27 -32.36 -11.09
CA ILE A 385 -21.81 -32.10 -9.74
C ILE A 385 -23.07 -31.23 -9.71
N LYS A 386 -23.49 -30.63 -10.84
CA LYS A 386 -24.62 -29.66 -10.90
C LYS A 386 -25.88 -30.14 -10.16
N ASP A 387 -26.31 -31.38 -10.42
CA ASP A 387 -27.56 -31.91 -9.87
C ASP A 387 -27.45 -32.26 -8.39
N ILE A 388 -26.26 -32.73 -7.97
CA ILE A 388 -25.95 -33.05 -6.57
C ILE A 388 -25.94 -31.76 -5.74
N VAL A 389 -25.22 -30.74 -6.21
CA VAL A 389 -25.09 -29.44 -5.52
C VAL A 389 -26.44 -28.74 -5.46
N THR A 390 -27.21 -28.70 -6.56
CA THR A 390 -28.52 -28.04 -6.57
C THR A 390 -29.51 -28.72 -5.61
N ARG A 391 -29.59 -30.06 -5.59
CA ARG A 391 -30.44 -30.77 -4.62
C ARG A 391 -30.00 -30.53 -3.19
N LEU A 392 -28.69 -30.67 -2.91
CA LEU A 392 -28.14 -30.41 -1.58
C LEU A 392 -28.46 -28.98 -1.11
N PHE A 393 -28.28 -27.97 -1.95
CA PHE A 393 -28.61 -26.58 -1.61
C PHE A 393 -30.09 -26.40 -1.30
N ASN A 394 -30.97 -27.01 -2.10
CA ASN A 394 -32.41 -26.94 -1.86
C ASN A 394 -32.82 -27.59 -0.55
N ASP A 395 -32.24 -28.75 -0.22
CA ASP A 395 -32.47 -29.41 1.06
C ASP A 395 -31.95 -28.53 2.21
N LEU A 396 -30.71 -28.07 2.14
CA LEU A 396 -30.12 -27.18 3.15
C LEU A 396 -30.99 -25.94 3.41
N ILE A 397 -31.49 -25.30 2.35
CA ILE A 397 -32.40 -24.16 2.46
C ILE A 397 -33.73 -24.55 3.10
N ALA A 398 -34.36 -25.63 2.64
CA ALA A 398 -35.64 -26.10 3.18
C ALA A 398 -35.55 -26.43 4.69
N TYR A 399 -34.45 -27.02 5.14
CA TYR A 399 -34.22 -27.32 6.55
C TYR A 399 -33.68 -26.13 7.36
N GLY A 400 -33.32 -25.02 6.70
CA GLY A 400 -32.68 -23.86 7.35
C GLY A 400 -31.35 -24.23 8.00
N TYR A 401 -30.55 -25.08 7.35
CA TYR A 401 -29.30 -25.61 7.87
C TYR A 401 -28.11 -25.15 7.03
N PHE A 402 -27.07 -24.65 7.70
CA PHE A 402 -25.81 -24.25 7.07
C PHE A 402 -24.69 -25.20 7.52
N PRO A 403 -24.01 -25.93 6.60
CA PRO A 403 -23.05 -26.96 6.96
C PRO A 403 -21.86 -26.46 7.78
N ARG A 404 -21.30 -27.30 8.65
CA ARG A 404 -20.15 -26.94 9.52
C ARG A 404 -18.89 -26.69 8.70
N LEU A 405 -18.59 -27.54 7.72
CA LEU A 405 -17.42 -27.38 6.85
C LEU A 405 -17.38 -25.99 6.18
N TRP A 406 -18.54 -25.46 5.80
CA TRP A 406 -18.64 -24.19 5.10
C TRP A 406 -18.68 -22.96 6.01
N ARG A 407 -18.82 -23.14 7.33
CA ARG A 407 -18.75 -22.06 8.34
C ARG A 407 -17.34 -21.73 8.79
N MET A 408 -16.40 -22.65 8.59
CA MET A 408 -15.00 -22.48 9.01
C MET A 408 -14.32 -21.41 8.16
N ALA A 409 -13.77 -20.39 8.81
CA ALA A 409 -13.08 -19.29 8.15
C ALA A 409 -11.57 -19.41 8.33
N GLU A 410 -10.81 -19.42 7.23
CA GLU A 410 -9.36 -19.21 7.30
C GLU A 410 -9.07 -17.71 7.29
N VAL A 411 -8.46 -17.21 8.37
CA VAL A 411 -8.18 -15.79 8.59
C VAL A 411 -6.79 -15.44 8.05
N VAL A 412 -6.75 -14.48 7.13
CA VAL A 412 -5.53 -13.86 6.62
C VAL A 412 -5.48 -12.40 7.06
N THR A 413 -4.34 -11.94 7.58
CA THR A 413 -4.17 -10.56 8.05
C THR A 413 -3.59 -9.65 6.96
N ILE A 414 -4.19 -8.47 6.78
CA ILE A 414 -3.72 -7.45 5.85
C ILE A 414 -3.39 -6.18 6.63
N LEU A 415 -2.19 -5.63 6.45
CA LEU A 415 -1.81 -4.38 7.10
C LEU A 415 -2.64 -3.20 6.55
N LYS A 416 -3.29 -2.44 7.44
CA LYS A 416 -4.19 -1.32 7.08
C LYS A 416 -3.44 -0.15 6.42
N SER A 417 -2.22 0.14 6.87
CA SER A 417 -1.32 1.17 6.30
C SER A 417 0.14 0.83 6.59
N LYS A 418 1.04 1.26 5.70
CA LYS A 418 2.50 1.07 5.87
C LYS A 418 3.07 1.80 7.09
N GLU A 419 2.41 2.87 7.53
CA GLU A 419 2.87 3.74 8.63
C GLU A 419 2.47 3.20 10.01
N LYS A 420 1.57 2.22 10.08
CA LYS A 420 1.11 1.70 11.37
C LYS A 420 2.10 0.69 11.96
N PRO A 421 2.31 0.69 13.29
CA PRO A 421 3.16 -0.28 13.98
C PRO A 421 2.70 -1.72 13.68
N ARG A 422 3.64 -2.59 13.30
CA ARG A 422 3.33 -4.00 12.94
C ARG A 422 3.16 -4.89 14.17
N GLU A 423 3.51 -4.38 15.34
CA GLU A 423 3.41 -5.04 16.64
C GLU A 423 1.98 -4.93 17.20
N ASP A 424 1.20 -3.94 16.75
CA ASP A 424 -0.19 -3.74 17.17
C ASP A 424 -1.16 -4.56 16.32
N PRO A 425 -1.91 -5.53 16.89
CA PRO A 425 -2.94 -6.29 16.17
C PRO A 425 -3.98 -5.39 15.49
N LYS A 426 -4.28 -4.20 16.05
CA LYS A 426 -5.23 -3.24 15.46
C LYS A 426 -4.75 -2.64 14.14
N SER A 427 -3.46 -2.76 13.83
CA SER A 427 -2.87 -2.37 12.55
C SER A 427 -3.24 -3.30 11.40
N PHE A 428 -3.71 -4.51 11.70
CA PHE A 428 -4.13 -5.49 10.72
C PHE A 428 -5.65 -5.52 10.57
N ARG A 429 -6.10 -5.85 9.36
CA ARG A 429 -7.48 -6.22 9.05
C ARG A 429 -7.53 -7.74 8.87
N PRO A 430 -8.27 -8.48 9.70
CA PRO A 430 -8.50 -9.90 9.47
C PRO A 430 -9.46 -10.08 8.30
N VAL A 431 -9.11 -10.92 7.33
CA VAL A 431 -9.97 -11.29 6.20
C VAL A 431 -10.28 -12.76 6.31
N SER A 432 -11.57 -13.09 6.36
CA SER A 432 -12.09 -14.45 6.43
C SER A 432 -12.24 -15.06 5.03
N LEU A 433 -11.47 -16.09 4.75
CA LEU A 433 -11.58 -16.90 3.54
C LEU A 433 -12.50 -18.09 3.82
N LEU A 434 -13.74 -18.02 3.30
CA LEU A 434 -14.71 -19.10 3.36
C LEU A 434 -14.62 -20.04 2.14
N PRO A 435 -14.96 -21.32 2.28
CA PRO A 435 -15.13 -22.27 1.17
C PRO A 435 -16.02 -21.73 0.06
N VAL A 436 -15.70 -22.08 -1.19
CA VAL A 436 -16.34 -21.49 -2.38
C VAL A 436 -17.81 -21.93 -2.50
N LEU A 437 -18.12 -23.21 -2.25
CA LEU A 437 -19.51 -23.69 -2.19
C LEU A 437 -20.30 -23.05 -1.04
N GLY A 438 -19.67 -22.85 0.11
CA GLY A 438 -20.25 -22.10 1.23
C GLY A 438 -20.65 -20.67 0.84
N LYS A 439 -19.79 -19.96 0.11
CA LYS A 439 -20.09 -18.61 -0.42
C LYS A 439 -21.22 -18.61 -1.45
N ALA A 440 -21.35 -19.69 -2.23
CA ALA A 440 -22.45 -19.82 -3.19
C ALA A 440 -23.80 -20.00 -2.49
N LEU A 441 -23.87 -20.88 -1.47
CA LEU A 441 -25.09 -21.02 -0.65
C LEU A 441 -25.41 -19.72 0.10
N GLU A 442 -24.39 -19.11 0.71
CA GLU A 442 -24.49 -17.81 1.37
C GLU A 442 -25.13 -16.77 0.43
N HIS A 443 -24.66 -16.68 -0.82
CA HIS A 443 -25.18 -15.74 -1.79
C HIS A 443 -26.69 -15.88 -2.03
N LEU A 444 -27.18 -17.11 -2.19
CA LEU A 444 -28.60 -17.39 -2.42
C LEU A 444 -29.45 -16.96 -1.21
N VAL A 445 -28.98 -17.26 0.01
CA VAL A 445 -29.66 -16.85 1.24
C VAL A 445 -29.62 -15.32 1.40
N CYS A 446 -28.51 -14.67 1.04
CA CYS A 446 -28.40 -13.20 1.08
C CYS A 446 -29.37 -12.49 0.13
N GLU A 447 -29.58 -13.02 -1.08
CA GLU A 447 -30.52 -12.41 -2.04
C GLU A 447 -31.95 -12.54 -1.52
N ARG A 448 -32.35 -13.74 -1.06
CA ARG A 448 -33.68 -13.95 -0.48
C ARG A 448 -33.95 -13.08 0.73
N LEU A 449 -33.00 -13.00 1.66
CA LEU A 449 -33.13 -12.12 2.82
C LEU A 449 -33.32 -10.65 2.39
N ARG A 450 -32.57 -10.20 1.37
CA ARG A 450 -32.69 -8.83 0.87
C ARG A 450 -34.05 -8.57 0.24
N ASP A 451 -34.56 -9.52 -0.55
CA ASP A 451 -35.89 -9.41 -1.16
C ASP A 451 -37.00 -9.43 -0.09
N GLU A 452 -36.85 -10.21 0.98
CA GLU A 452 -37.81 -10.27 2.09
C GLU A 452 -37.91 -8.97 2.90
N ILE A 453 -36.80 -8.25 3.07
CA ILE A 453 -36.72 -7.07 3.98
C ILE A 453 -36.60 -5.73 3.26
N SER A 454 -36.44 -5.70 1.93
CA SER A 454 -36.03 -4.50 1.18
C SER A 454 -36.93 -3.30 1.42
N ASP A 455 -38.23 -3.54 1.53
CA ASP A 455 -39.25 -2.48 1.62
C ASP A 455 -39.27 -1.82 3.00
N ASN A 456 -38.69 -2.49 4.01
CA ASN A 456 -38.62 -2.03 5.40
C ASN A 456 -37.23 -1.47 5.77
N LEU A 457 -36.29 -1.42 4.81
CA LEU A 457 -34.96 -0.84 5.00
C LEU A 457 -34.94 0.67 4.74
N ALA A 458 -34.21 1.39 5.58
CA ALA A 458 -34.14 2.83 5.58
C ALA A 458 -33.45 3.39 4.30
N PRO A 459 -34.00 4.46 3.70
CA PRO A 459 -33.51 5.01 2.42
C PRO A 459 -32.18 5.77 2.54
N ASN A 460 -31.71 6.08 3.74
CA ASN A 460 -30.47 6.81 4.06
C ASN A 460 -29.26 5.89 4.38
N GLN A 461 -29.39 4.56 4.20
CA GLN A 461 -28.23 3.63 4.13
C GLN A 461 -27.74 3.50 2.69
N HIS A 462 -26.54 3.99 2.39
CA HIS A 462 -25.92 3.91 1.06
C HIS A 462 -24.86 2.83 0.93
N GLY A 463 -24.30 2.35 2.05
CA GLY A 463 -23.35 1.25 2.06
C GLY A 463 -24.04 -0.07 1.78
N PHE A 464 -23.46 -0.87 0.89
CA PHE A 464 -23.96 -2.20 0.53
C PHE A 464 -25.40 -2.26 0.02
N THR A 465 -25.98 -1.11 -0.36
CA THR A 465 -27.34 -1.00 -0.89
C THR A 465 -27.29 -0.91 -2.42
N LYS A 466 -28.16 -1.65 -3.10
CA LYS A 466 -28.26 -1.64 -4.57
C LYS A 466 -28.56 -0.21 -5.05
N ASN A 467 -27.94 0.19 -6.16
CA ASN A 467 -28.08 1.51 -6.79
C ASN A 467 -27.63 2.71 -5.93
N LYS A 468 -26.99 2.48 -4.77
CA LYS A 468 -26.37 3.53 -3.96
C LYS A 468 -24.85 3.46 -3.99
N SER A 469 -24.21 4.59 -3.71
CA SER A 469 -22.76 4.74 -3.77
C SER A 469 -22.26 5.75 -2.75
N MET A 470 -20.94 5.88 -2.63
CA MET A 470 -20.34 6.96 -1.84
C MET A 470 -20.80 8.34 -2.34
N LEU A 471 -20.99 8.49 -3.66
CA LEU A 471 -21.45 9.74 -4.26
C LEU A 471 -22.87 10.08 -3.81
N THR A 472 -23.80 9.12 -3.80
CA THR A 472 -25.19 9.37 -3.36
C THR A 472 -25.24 9.78 -1.89
N ALA A 473 -24.39 9.20 -1.03
CA ALA A 473 -24.32 9.57 0.38
C ALA A 473 -23.83 11.01 0.58
N ILE A 474 -22.77 11.40 -0.16
CA ILE A 474 -22.24 12.77 -0.09
C ILE A 474 -23.26 13.77 -0.66
N LYS A 475 -23.95 13.43 -1.76
CA LYS A 475 -25.02 14.26 -2.34
C LYS A 475 -26.15 14.49 -1.34
N GLU A 476 -26.56 13.45 -0.61
CA GLU A 476 -27.62 13.57 0.40
C GLU A 476 -27.23 14.53 1.53
N VAL A 477 -26.01 14.41 2.07
CA VAL A 477 -25.44 15.34 3.06
C VAL A 477 -25.44 16.78 2.54
N LYS A 478 -25.01 16.99 1.27
CA LYS A 478 -24.96 18.32 0.64
C LYS A 478 -26.36 18.90 0.42
N ASN A 479 -27.26 18.15 -0.21
CA ASN A 479 -28.62 18.58 -0.51
C ASN A 479 -29.40 18.95 0.77
N TRP A 480 -29.27 18.13 1.82
CA TRP A 480 -29.86 18.42 3.12
C TRP A 480 -29.36 19.76 3.68
N THR A 481 -28.06 20.04 3.54
CA THR A 481 -27.43 21.29 4.01
C THR A 481 -27.86 22.49 3.16
N ASP A 482 -27.92 22.34 1.85
CA ASP A 482 -28.27 23.43 0.91
C ASP A 482 -29.75 23.83 1.00
N SER A 483 -30.63 22.87 1.32
CA SER A 483 -32.07 23.11 1.46
C SER A 483 -32.47 23.99 2.66
N ARG A 484 -31.52 24.25 3.58
CA ARG A 484 -31.77 24.90 4.87
C ARG A 484 -31.01 26.21 5.02
N ARG A 485 -31.57 27.15 5.79
CA ARG A 485 -30.99 28.49 6.02
C ARG A 485 -30.22 28.60 7.33
N GLU A 486 -30.52 27.70 8.27
CA GLU A 486 -29.99 27.61 9.62
C GLU A 486 -28.48 27.35 9.66
N LYS A 487 -27.91 27.37 10.87
CA LYS A 487 -26.54 26.92 11.08
C LYS A 487 -26.52 25.40 11.18
N HIS A 488 -25.40 24.78 10.79
CA HIS A 488 -25.30 23.33 10.70
C HIS A 488 -24.04 22.78 11.35
N VAL A 489 -24.21 21.70 12.11
CA VAL A 489 -23.12 20.85 12.61
C VAL A 489 -23.23 19.48 11.93
N LEU A 490 -22.11 19.01 11.40
CA LEU A 490 -21.94 17.67 10.86
C LEU A 490 -21.00 16.88 11.76
N VAL A 491 -21.46 15.76 12.29
CA VAL A 491 -20.65 14.84 13.11
C VAL A 491 -20.39 13.57 12.32
N PHE A 492 -19.12 13.23 12.15
CA PHE A 492 -18.67 11.95 11.59
C PHE A 492 -18.30 11.02 12.72
N LEU A 493 -18.91 9.84 12.75
CA LEU A 493 -18.71 8.85 13.79
C LEU A 493 -17.95 7.63 13.23
N ASP A 494 -16.89 7.21 13.94
CA ASP A 494 -16.12 5.99 13.64
C ASP A 494 -16.48 4.91 14.66
N ILE A 495 -16.82 3.71 14.19
CA ILE A 495 -17.10 2.54 15.05
C ILE A 495 -15.86 1.66 15.12
N SER A 496 -15.43 1.34 16.33
CA SER A 496 -14.25 0.49 16.58
C SER A 496 -14.54 -0.97 16.23
N GLY A 497 -14.07 -1.41 15.06
CA GLY A 497 -14.18 -2.81 14.65
C GLY A 497 -15.64 -3.23 14.48
N ALA A 498 -16.44 -2.42 13.76
CA ALA A 498 -17.87 -2.62 13.53
C ALA A 498 -18.24 -4.07 13.19
N PHE A 499 -17.68 -4.58 12.08
CA PHE A 499 -17.91 -5.95 11.62
C PHE A 499 -17.40 -7.02 12.59
N ASP A 500 -16.41 -6.73 13.42
CA ASP A 500 -15.84 -7.75 14.33
C ASP A 500 -16.64 -7.86 15.64
N ASN A 501 -17.44 -6.85 15.98
CA ASN A 501 -18.05 -6.70 17.31
C ASN A 501 -19.57 -6.82 17.36
N VAL A 502 -20.28 -6.70 16.22
CA VAL A 502 -21.75 -6.71 16.20
C VAL A 502 -22.33 -7.98 16.84
N ARG A 503 -23.23 -7.83 17.82
CA ARG A 503 -23.90 -8.95 18.50
C ARG A 503 -24.98 -9.57 17.62
N TRP A 504 -25.12 -10.89 17.69
CA TRP A 504 -26.07 -11.63 16.87
C TRP A 504 -27.50 -11.62 17.40
N ALA A 505 -27.70 -11.61 18.72
CA ALA A 505 -29.05 -11.69 19.30
C ALA A 505 -29.96 -10.54 18.85
N PRO A 506 -29.54 -9.25 18.89
CA PRO A 506 -30.35 -8.15 18.37
C PRO A 506 -30.66 -8.27 16.87
N LEU A 507 -29.70 -8.74 16.06
CA LEU A 507 -29.88 -8.91 14.62
C LEU A 507 -31.02 -9.88 14.28
N ILE A 508 -31.14 -10.97 15.03
CA ILE A 508 -32.19 -11.96 14.83
C ILE A 508 -33.58 -11.39 15.17
N GLU A 509 -33.66 -10.58 16.22
CA GLU A 509 -34.87 -9.86 16.60
C GLU A 509 -35.26 -8.86 15.50
N ASP A 510 -34.30 -8.06 15.03
CA ASP A 510 -34.52 -7.09 13.94
C ASP A 510 -34.96 -7.77 12.64
N MET A 511 -34.37 -8.90 12.27
CA MET A 511 -34.80 -9.68 11.12
C MET A 511 -36.28 -10.05 11.21
N THR A 512 -36.74 -10.42 12.40
CA THR A 512 -38.15 -10.77 12.64
C THR A 512 -39.03 -9.53 12.48
N ASN A 513 -38.62 -8.40 13.05
CA ASN A 513 -39.35 -7.13 12.97
C ASN A 513 -39.42 -6.56 11.54
N LEU A 514 -38.40 -6.84 10.71
CA LEU A 514 -38.35 -6.42 9.31
C LEU A 514 -39.13 -7.34 8.36
N GLY A 515 -39.71 -8.43 8.86
CA GLY A 515 -40.53 -9.36 8.08
C GLY A 515 -39.77 -10.51 7.43
N ALA A 516 -38.53 -10.81 7.86
CA ALA A 516 -37.80 -11.97 7.34
C ALA A 516 -38.52 -13.29 7.68
N THR A 517 -38.49 -14.24 6.76
CA THR A 517 -39.16 -15.53 6.96
C THR A 517 -38.46 -16.35 8.05
N LEU A 518 -39.24 -17.16 8.79
CA LEU A 518 -38.69 -17.99 9.88
C LEU A 518 -37.59 -18.93 9.38
N ALA A 519 -37.68 -19.39 8.15
CA ALA A 519 -36.70 -20.29 7.59
C ALA A 519 -35.41 -19.56 7.14
N THR A 520 -35.49 -18.31 6.65
CA THR A 520 -34.31 -17.43 6.49
C THR A 520 -33.67 -17.10 7.83
N ILE A 521 -34.46 -16.80 8.87
CA ILE A 521 -33.98 -16.60 10.24
C ILE A 521 -33.26 -17.84 10.78
N ASN A 522 -33.83 -19.03 10.57
CA ASN A 522 -33.23 -20.30 10.97
C ASN A 522 -31.90 -20.56 10.25
N MET A 523 -31.85 -20.28 8.94
CA MET A 523 -30.62 -20.36 8.16
C MET A 523 -29.55 -19.41 8.70
N THR A 524 -29.91 -18.15 9.00
CA THR A 524 -29.00 -17.18 9.62
C THR A 524 -28.49 -17.66 10.98
N LYS A 525 -29.38 -18.19 11.84
CA LYS A 525 -28.98 -18.79 13.13
C LYS A 525 -27.99 -19.93 12.91
N SER A 526 -28.28 -20.85 11.99
CA SER A 526 -27.38 -21.96 11.66
C SER A 526 -26.02 -21.48 11.13
N TYR A 527 -26.01 -20.42 10.33
CA TYR A 527 -24.81 -19.79 9.78
C TYR A 527 -23.90 -19.16 10.86
N LEU A 528 -24.50 -18.62 11.93
CA LEU A 528 -23.79 -17.92 13.01
C LEU A 528 -23.35 -18.85 14.15
N VAL A 529 -24.10 -19.91 14.45
CA VAL A 529 -23.78 -20.86 15.54
C VAL A 529 -22.50 -21.65 15.25
N ASP A 530 -21.68 -21.86 16.29
CA ASP A 530 -20.45 -22.67 16.31
C ASP A 530 -19.43 -22.31 15.21
N ARG A 531 -19.41 -21.06 14.77
CA ARG A 531 -18.41 -20.58 13.82
C ARG A 531 -17.01 -20.62 14.43
N VAL A 532 -16.06 -21.10 13.63
CA VAL A 532 -14.63 -21.16 13.99
C VAL A 532 -13.84 -20.30 13.01
N ALA A 533 -12.96 -19.47 13.57
CA ALA A 533 -11.93 -18.75 12.82
C ALA A 533 -10.58 -19.41 13.09
N LYS A 534 -9.85 -19.72 12.01
CA LYS A 534 -8.54 -20.35 12.04
C LYS A 534 -7.49 -19.40 11.45
N ILE A 535 -6.42 -19.12 12.17
CA ILE A 535 -5.26 -18.38 11.65
C ILE A 535 -4.02 -19.26 11.67
N THR A 536 -3.25 -19.22 10.59
CA THR A 536 -1.94 -19.88 10.53
C THR A 536 -0.85 -18.82 10.32
N SER A 537 0.09 -18.72 11.25
CA SER A 537 1.28 -17.87 11.12
C SER A 537 2.52 -18.64 11.55
N ASN A 538 3.60 -18.56 10.77
CA ASN A 538 4.89 -19.21 11.06
C ASN A 538 4.74 -20.66 11.57
N GLN A 539 3.92 -21.45 10.89
CA GLN A 539 3.68 -22.88 11.19
C GLN A 539 2.88 -23.17 12.47
N THR A 540 2.40 -22.13 13.16
CA THR A 540 1.47 -22.26 14.30
C THR A 540 0.04 -22.03 13.83
N GLU A 541 -0.85 -22.96 14.15
CA GLU A 541 -2.29 -22.85 13.92
C GLU A 541 -3.01 -22.53 15.22
N VAL A 542 -3.84 -21.48 15.19
CA VAL A 542 -4.71 -21.11 16.31
C VAL A 542 -6.14 -21.05 15.79
N GLU A 543 -7.04 -21.68 16.51
CA GLU A 543 -8.47 -21.70 16.23
C GLU A 543 -9.24 -21.07 17.39
N THR A 544 -10.28 -20.30 17.08
CA THR A 544 -11.17 -19.72 18.08
C THR A 544 -12.61 -19.82 17.63
N LYS A 545 -13.51 -20.12 18.58
CA LYS A 545 -14.95 -19.96 18.35
C LYS A 545 -15.30 -18.47 18.30
N LEU A 546 -16.20 -18.11 17.39
CA LEU A 546 -16.75 -16.76 17.27
C LEU A 546 -18.09 -16.71 18.02
N THR A 547 -18.32 -15.62 18.74
CA THR A 547 -19.57 -15.37 19.49
C THR A 547 -20.28 -14.09 19.07
N LYS A 548 -19.64 -13.32 18.19
CA LYS A 548 -20.10 -12.04 17.65
C LYS A 548 -19.36 -11.74 16.35
N GLY A 549 -19.83 -10.71 15.66
CA GLY A 549 -19.23 -10.21 14.43
C GLY A 549 -19.75 -10.89 13.17
N CYS A 550 -19.56 -10.21 12.06
CA CYS A 550 -19.80 -10.65 10.71
C CYS A 550 -18.45 -10.99 10.05
N PRO A 551 -18.28 -12.17 9.43
CA PRO A 551 -16.99 -12.55 8.85
C PRO A 551 -16.59 -11.57 7.73
N GLN A 552 -15.45 -10.89 7.87
CA GLN A 552 -14.98 -9.92 6.89
C GLN A 552 -14.55 -10.61 5.59
N GLY A 553 -15.32 -10.42 4.51
CA GLY A 553 -15.14 -11.13 3.23
C GLY A 553 -16.26 -12.12 2.91
N SER A 554 -17.21 -12.28 3.83
CA SER A 554 -18.50 -12.96 3.59
C SER A 554 -19.46 -12.03 2.83
N GLY A 555 -20.35 -12.61 2.02
CA GLY A 555 -21.43 -11.89 1.33
C GLY A 555 -22.60 -11.49 2.23
N PHE A 556 -22.75 -12.15 3.38
CA PHE A 556 -23.85 -12.00 4.35
C PHE A 556 -23.54 -10.93 5.39
N GLY A 557 -22.25 -10.74 5.71
CA GLY A 557 -21.82 -9.71 6.65
C GLY A 557 -22.36 -8.30 6.34
N PRO A 558 -22.29 -7.82 5.08
CA PRO A 558 -22.92 -6.58 4.66
C PRO A 558 -24.43 -6.49 4.90
N SER A 559 -25.19 -7.55 4.60
CA SER A 559 -26.64 -7.59 4.80
C SER A 559 -27.01 -7.52 6.28
N LEU A 560 -26.33 -8.29 7.13
CA LEU A 560 -26.51 -8.25 8.57
C LEU A 560 -26.14 -6.87 9.15
N TRP A 561 -25.11 -6.22 8.62
CA TRP A 561 -24.74 -4.87 9.03
C TRP A 561 -25.84 -3.85 8.69
N ASN A 562 -26.41 -3.92 7.49
CA ASN A 562 -27.49 -3.02 7.09
C ASN A 562 -28.72 -3.17 7.99
N ILE A 563 -29.03 -4.40 8.45
CA ILE A 563 -30.10 -4.65 9.43
C ILE A 563 -29.81 -3.96 10.77
N ALA A 564 -28.59 -4.10 11.32
CA ALA A 564 -28.22 -3.43 12.57
C ALA A 564 -28.32 -1.91 12.49
N VAL A 565 -27.84 -1.32 11.38
CA VAL A 565 -27.86 0.14 11.19
C VAL A 565 -29.27 0.66 10.91
N ASN A 566 -30.18 -0.17 10.39
CA ASN A 566 -31.55 0.24 10.08
C ASN A 566 -32.28 0.89 11.27
N GLN A 567 -32.06 0.37 12.48
CA GLN A 567 -32.73 0.84 13.69
C GLN A 567 -32.48 2.32 14.00
N ILE A 568 -31.29 2.85 13.68
CA ILE A 568 -30.96 4.25 13.97
C ILE A 568 -31.32 5.20 12.84
N LEU A 569 -31.61 4.68 11.65
CA LEU A 569 -31.83 5.49 10.45
C LEU A 569 -33.28 5.93 10.27
N ASN A 570 -34.23 5.28 10.96
CA ASN A 570 -35.66 5.58 10.91
C ASN A 570 -36.14 6.49 12.06
N THR A 571 -35.22 7.14 12.79
CA THR A 571 -35.55 7.96 13.99
C THR A 571 -35.20 9.44 13.82
N ASP A 572 -35.13 9.91 12.57
CA ASP A 572 -34.75 11.29 12.26
C ASP A 572 -35.91 12.26 12.54
N LYS A 573 -35.61 13.44 13.11
CA LYS A 573 -36.54 14.56 13.34
C LYS A 573 -36.38 15.61 12.23
N GLU A 574 -37.28 16.60 12.13
CA GLU A 574 -37.25 17.63 11.07
C GLU A 574 -35.91 18.39 10.95
N ASP A 575 -35.21 18.59 12.07
CA ASP A 575 -33.97 19.36 12.21
C ASP A 575 -32.70 18.50 12.32
N THR A 576 -32.83 17.19 12.15
CA THR A 576 -31.73 16.22 12.24
C THR A 576 -31.79 15.22 11.09
N HIS A 577 -30.64 14.69 10.68
CA HIS A 577 -30.60 13.69 9.61
C HIS A 577 -29.38 12.81 9.73
N ARG A 578 -29.54 11.51 9.51
CA ARG A 578 -28.45 10.54 9.48
C ARG A 578 -28.25 10.05 8.07
N VAL A 579 -26.98 9.96 7.67
CA VAL A 579 -26.55 9.30 6.45
C VAL A 579 -25.53 8.25 6.83
N ALA A 580 -25.77 7.00 6.45
CA ALA A 580 -24.82 5.93 6.68
C ALA A 580 -24.21 5.44 5.36
N TYR A 581 -22.91 5.16 5.39
CA TYR A 581 -22.24 4.35 4.39
C TYR A 581 -21.46 3.25 5.10
N ALA A 582 -22.05 2.06 5.20
CA ALA A 582 -21.50 0.98 6.01
C ALA A 582 -21.37 1.44 7.47
N ASP A 583 -20.16 1.40 8.04
CA ASP A 583 -19.86 1.82 9.40
C ASP A 583 -19.57 3.32 9.56
N ASP A 584 -19.38 4.04 8.46
CA ASP A 584 -19.23 5.50 8.47
C ASP A 584 -20.63 6.14 8.63
N ILE A 585 -20.89 6.76 9.78
CA ILE A 585 -22.15 7.46 10.07
C ILE A 585 -21.89 8.96 10.08
N ALA A 586 -22.66 9.69 9.27
CA ALA A 586 -22.71 11.15 9.25
C ALA A 586 -24.02 11.62 9.87
N VAL A 587 -23.92 12.49 10.87
CA VAL A 587 -25.06 13.09 11.58
C VAL A 587 -25.11 14.58 11.27
N LEU A 588 -26.20 15.03 10.66
CA LEU A 588 -26.47 16.43 10.36
C LEU A 588 -27.46 16.99 11.39
N ILE A 589 -27.13 18.15 11.97
CA ILE A 589 -28.00 18.85 12.91
C ILE A 589 -28.11 20.31 12.49
N SER A 590 -29.33 20.85 12.45
CA SER A 590 -29.61 22.27 12.21
C SER A 590 -30.10 22.98 13.46
N GLY A 591 -29.74 24.26 13.58
CA GLY A 591 -30.19 25.11 14.67
C GLY A 591 -29.87 26.57 14.41
N ASN A 592 -30.61 27.46 15.07
CA ASN A 592 -30.48 28.89 14.90
C ASN A 592 -29.35 29.46 15.76
N THR A 593 -29.11 28.83 16.91
CA THR A 593 -28.04 29.23 17.84
C THR A 593 -27.03 28.12 18.06
N ARG A 594 -25.83 28.52 18.51
CA ARG A 594 -24.75 27.59 18.85
C ARG A 594 -25.11 26.67 20.03
N LYS A 595 -25.78 27.21 21.05
CA LYS A 595 -26.19 26.47 22.24
C LYS A 595 -27.21 25.38 21.87
N GLU A 596 -28.19 25.74 21.05
CA GLU A 596 -29.18 24.82 20.51
C GLU A 596 -28.52 23.69 19.70
N LEU A 597 -27.61 24.04 18.78
CA LEU A 597 -26.88 23.04 17.99
C LEU A 597 -26.15 22.01 18.86
N TYR A 598 -25.41 22.45 19.88
CA TYR A 598 -24.71 21.51 20.76
C TYR A 598 -25.67 20.67 21.59
N SER A 599 -26.71 21.28 22.18
CA SER A 599 -27.69 20.53 22.96
C SER A 599 -28.38 19.45 22.13
N LYS A 600 -28.83 19.79 20.92
CA LYS A 600 -29.44 18.83 19.99
C LYS A 600 -28.44 17.76 19.55
N THR A 601 -27.20 18.14 19.27
CA THR A 601 -26.15 17.19 18.90
C THR A 601 -25.91 16.19 20.03
N GLU A 602 -25.81 16.64 21.28
CA GLU A 602 -25.55 15.78 22.44
C GLU A 602 -26.71 14.82 22.73
N GLU A 603 -27.97 15.28 22.61
CA GLU A 603 -29.16 14.43 22.69
C GLU A 603 -29.12 13.33 21.62
N TYR A 604 -28.87 13.74 20.37
CA TYR A 604 -28.87 12.84 19.24
C TYR A 604 -27.75 11.80 19.27
N LEU A 605 -26.60 12.18 19.84
CA LEU A 605 -25.48 11.28 20.06
C LEU A 605 -25.75 10.28 21.19
N LYS A 606 -26.59 10.62 22.18
CA LYS A 606 -26.99 9.71 23.25
C LYS A 606 -27.80 8.53 22.70
N ASP A 607 -28.76 8.79 21.81
CA ASP A 607 -29.55 7.72 21.16
C ASP A 607 -28.66 6.72 20.43
N LEU A 608 -27.59 7.23 19.78
CA LEU A 608 -26.61 6.38 19.11
C LEU A 608 -25.77 5.56 20.10
N MET A 609 -25.47 6.08 21.29
CA MET A 609 -24.78 5.32 22.33
C MET A 609 -25.63 4.18 22.87
N ASP A 610 -26.91 4.43 23.11
CA ASP A 610 -27.85 3.43 23.60
C ASP A 610 -28.01 2.29 22.57
N TRP A 611 -28.14 2.66 21.29
CA TRP A 611 -28.05 1.70 20.18
C TRP A 611 -26.72 0.93 20.20
N SER A 612 -25.57 1.61 20.25
CA SER A 612 -24.28 0.93 20.18
C SER A 612 -24.10 -0.09 21.33
N SER A 613 -24.62 0.23 22.52
CA SER A 613 -24.59 -0.66 23.68
C SER A 613 -25.42 -1.92 23.45
N ARG A 614 -26.62 -1.80 22.85
CA ARG A 614 -27.48 -2.94 22.47
C ARG A 614 -26.76 -3.90 21.53
N TYR A 615 -26.09 -3.37 20.50
CA TYR A 615 -25.39 -4.17 19.49
C TYR A 615 -23.95 -4.57 19.89
N GLY A 616 -23.49 -4.19 21.09
CA GLY A 616 -22.12 -4.46 21.55
C GLY A 616 -21.04 -3.75 20.75
N LEU A 617 -21.39 -2.60 20.16
CA LEU A 617 -20.53 -1.73 19.38
C LEU A 617 -19.97 -0.61 20.27
N GLN A 618 -18.83 -0.07 19.86
CA GLN A 618 -18.20 1.04 20.56
C GLN A 618 -17.74 2.08 19.56
N PHE A 619 -18.19 3.32 19.72
CA PHE A 619 -17.65 4.43 18.94
C PHE A 619 -16.23 4.79 19.38
N SER A 620 -15.46 5.40 18.49
CA SER A 620 -14.10 5.89 18.74
C SER A 620 -14.10 7.42 18.84
N PRO A 621 -14.29 8.03 20.02
CA PRO A 621 -14.37 9.49 20.17
C PRO A 621 -13.16 10.23 19.60
N THR A 622 -11.96 9.60 19.65
CA THR A 622 -10.71 10.17 19.14
C THR A 622 -10.60 10.22 17.62
N LYS A 623 -11.42 9.44 16.91
CA LYS A 623 -11.48 9.42 15.44
C LYS A 623 -12.76 10.06 14.91
N SER A 624 -13.81 10.07 15.72
CA SER A 624 -15.00 10.86 15.46
C SER A 624 -14.66 12.35 15.45
N MET A 625 -15.27 13.10 14.54
CA MET A 625 -14.99 14.53 14.37
C MET A 625 -16.29 15.28 14.11
N ALA A 626 -16.40 16.48 14.66
CA ALA A 626 -17.48 17.41 14.35
C ALA A 626 -16.95 18.55 13.48
N MET A 627 -17.76 19.06 12.55
CA MET A 627 -17.43 20.24 11.78
C MET A 627 -18.66 21.13 11.60
N ALA A 628 -18.44 22.42 11.49
CA ALA A 628 -19.49 23.35 11.11
C ALA A 628 -19.55 23.45 9.59
N LEU A 629 -20.72 23.18 9.02
CA LEU A 629 -20.94 23.34 7.58
C LEU A 629 -21.45 24.74 7.24
N LYS A 630 -22.07 25.44 8.19
CA LYS A 630 -22.66 26.78 7.96
C LYS A 630 -22.75 27.56 9.26
N GLY A 631 -22.53 28.88 9.19
CA GLY A 631 -22.78 29.80 10.30
C GLY A 631 -21.59 30.17 11.17
N GLY A 632 -20.35 29.90 10.70
CA GLY A 632 -19.12 30.49 11.26
C GLY A 632 -18.75 30.03 12.66
N LEU A 633 -19.15 28.83 13.06
CA LEU A 633 -18.73 28.23 14.34
C LEU A 633 -17.22 28.04 14.35
N GLN A 634 -16.55 28.71 15.29
CA GLN A 634 -15.10 28.59 15.44
C GLN A 634 -14.70 27.15 15.86
N PRO A 635 -13.72 26.54 15.17
CA PRO A 635 -13.14 25.25 15.56
C PRO A 635 -12.52 25.27 16.96
N GLY A 636 -12.25 24.09 17.52
CA GLY A 636 -11.57 23.94 18.83
C GLY A 636 -12.51 23.81 20.03
N HIS A 637 -13.82 23.75 19.79
CA HIS A 637 -14.80 23.41 20.80
C HIS A 637 -15.00 21.89 20.89
N HIS A 638 -15.57 21.46 22.01
CA HIS A 638 -15.80 20.05 22.29
C HIS A 638 -17.30 19.80 22.44
N ILE A 639 -17.77 18.75 21.78
CA ILE A 639 -19.14 18.24 21.93
C ILE A 639 -19.06 17.03 22.85
N LYS A 640 -19.92 16.97 23.88
CA LYS A 640 -19.96 15.81 24.78
C LYS A 640 -20.42 14.58 24.01
N PHE A 641 -19.72 13.47 24.23
CA PHE A 641 -20.09 12.18 23.68
C PHE A 641 -19.89 11.11 24.75
N GLY A 642 -20.92 10.90 25.57
CA GLY A 642 -20.85 10.11 26.79
C GLY A 642 -19.86 10.76 27.77
N ASP A 643 -18.89 9.99 28.23
CA ASP A 643 -17.79 10.48 29.09
C ASP A 643 -16.63 11.09 28.29
N ALA A 644 -16.66 10.98 26.95
CA ALA A 644 -15.64 11.50 26.07
C ALA A 644 -16.07 12.83 25.41
N ARG A 645 -15.15 13.40 24.62
CA ARG A 645 -15.36 14.66 23.90
C ARG A 645 -14.94 14.51 22.45
N ILE A 646 -15.82 14.91 21.53
CA ILE A 646 -15.52 15.01 20.10
C ILE A 646 -15.01 16.42 19.81
N LYS A 647 -13.87 16.51 19.11
CA LYS A 647 -13.27 17.79 18.72
C LYS A 647 -13.95 18.37 17.48
N THR A 648 -14.21 19.67 17.48
CA THR A 648 -14.60 20.39 16.25
C THR A 648 -13.38 20.73 15.39
N VAL A 649 -13.49 20.46 14.08
CA VAL A 649 -12.42 20.66 13.09
C VAL A 649 -12.92 21.52 11.92
N GLU A 650 -12.00 22.23 11.27
CA GLU A 650 -12.27 23.04 10.07
C GLU A 650 -12.49 22.19 8.81
N ARG A 651 -11.85 21.02 8.79
CA ARG A 651 -11.81 20.14 7.63
C ARG A 651 -11.66 18.70 8.06
N THR A 652 -12.28 17.81 7.30
CA THR A 652 -12.28 16.39 7.57
C THR A 652 -12.42 15.59 6.28
N LYS A 653 -12.01 14.33 6.33
CA LYS A 653 -12.16 13.41 5.21
C LYS A 653 -13.41 12.57 5.40
N TYR A 654 -14.32 12.60 4.43
CA TYR A 654 -15.52 11.80 4.40
C TYR A 654 -15.66 11.10 3.06
N LEU A 655 -15.83 9.76 3.07
CA LEU A 655 -16.03 8.92 1.88
C LEU A 655 -15.09 9.20 0.69
N GLY A 656 -13.83 9.54 1.01
CA GLY A 656 -12.77 9.75 0.04
C GLY A 656 -12.52 11.20 -0.41
N ILE A 657 -13.39 12.15 -0.04
CA ILE A 657 -13.19 13.59 -0.28
C ILE A 657 -12.85 14.33 1.03
N THR A 658 -12.08 15.41 0.93
CA THR A 658 -11.86 16.35 2.03
C THR A 658 -12.90 17.45 1.96
N ILE A 659 -13.74 17.56 2.99
CA ILE A 659 -14.74 18.60 3.14
C ILE A 659 -14.14 19.68 4.04
N ASP A 660 -14.12 20.91 3.55
CA ASP A 660 -13.78 22.12 4.31
C ASP A 660 -15.08 22.82 4.76
N GLY A 661 -15.00 23.69 5.77
CA GLY A 661 -16.14 24.52 6.19
C GLY A 661 -16.80 25.28 5.03
N ASP A 662 -18.12 25.44 5.09
CA ASP A 662 -18.96 25.99 4.01
C ASP A 662 -18.84 25.24 2.67
N PHE A 663 -18.45 23.95 2.67
CA PHE A 663 -18.20 23.16 1.46
C PHE A 663 -17.19 23.79 0.48
N LYS A 664 -16.23 24.58 0.99
CA LYS A 664 -15.18 25.21 0.18
C LYS A 664 -14.01 24.26 -0.08
N PHE A 665 -14.12 23.34 -1.04
CA PHE A 665 -13.21 22.19 -1.34
C PHE A 665 -11.72 22.48 -1.67
N LYS A 666 -11.13 23.53 -1.12
CA LYS A 666 -9.73 23.93 -1.31
C LYS A 666 -8.75 22.87 -0.81
N SER A 667 -8.98 22.27 0.36
CA SER A 667 -8.09 21.22 0.88
C SER A 667 -8.17 19.96 0.03
N GLN A 668 -9.34 19.65 -0.56
CA GLN A 668 -9.48 18.55 -1.50
C GLN A 668 -8.58 18.73 -2.72
N ILE A 669 -8.60 19.92 -3.33
CA ILE A 669 -7.75 20.24 -4.49
C ILE A 669 -6.27 20.08 -4.14
N GLN A 670 -5.83 20.61 -3.00
CA GLN A 670 -4.44 20.48 -2.54
C GLN A 670 -4.02 19.01 -2.34
N ASN A 671 -4.89 18.21 -1.73
CA ASN A 671 -4.65 16.79 -1.47
C ASN A 671 -4.57 15.98 -2.77
N ILE A 672 -5.47 16.25 -3.72
CA ILE A 672 -5.44 15.64 -5.07
C ILE A 672 -4.09 15.96 -5.73
N VAL A 673 -3.74 17.25 -5.84
CA VAL A 673 -2.52 17.70 -6.52
C VAL A 673 -1.27 17.06 -5.90
N LYS A 674 -1.17 17.05 -4.57
CA LYS A 674 -0.04 16.45 -3.84
C LYS A 674 0.09 14.95 -4.12
N LYS A 675 -1.03 14.22 -4.02
CA LYS A 675 -1.04 12.76 -4.21
C LYS A 675 -0.71 12.40 -5.64
N GLN A 676 -1.32 13.05 -6.62
CA GLN A 676 -1.10 12.74 -8.03
C GLN A 676 0.32 13.08 -8.49
N THR A 677 0.88 14.19 -8.02
CA THR A 677 2.27 14.58 -8.28
C THR A 677 3.24 13.46 -7.87
N ALA A 678 3.03 12.86 -6.70
CA ALA A 678 3.88 11.78 -6.19
C ALA A 678 3.74 10.45 -6.98
N GLU A 679 2.58 10.18 -7.57
CA GLU A 679 2.36 8.96 -8.37
C GLU A 679 2.84 9.12 -9.81
N PHE A 680 2.52 10.26 -10.45
CA PHE A 680 2.94 10.53 -11.83
C PHE A 680 4.41 10.90 -11.95
N SER A 681 5.07 11.31 -10.87
CA SER A 681 6.54 11.39 -10.85
C SER A 681 7.20 10.02 -11.08
N ARG A 682 6.56 8.92 -10.65
CA ARG A 682 7.01 7.55 -10.92
C ARG A 682 6.77 7.14 -12.37
N VAL A 683 5.65 7.56 -12.97
CA VAL A 683 5.44 7.38 -14.42
C VAL A 683 6.49 8.15 -15.19
N ARG A 684 6.75 9.40 -14.80
CA ARG A 684 7.80 10.23 -15.41
C ARG A 684 9.19 9.58 -15.30
N SER A 685 9.53 8.96 -14.16
CA SER A 685 10.83 8.27 -14.01
C SER A 685 10.96 6.99 -14.86
N MET A 686 9.85 6.51 -15.43
CA MET A 686 9.79 5.40 -16.37
C MET A 686 9.72 5.87 -17.83
N THR A 687 9.86 7.17 -18.10
CA THR A 687 9.86 7.76 -19.46
C THR A 687 11.23 8.35 -19.79
N GLY A 688 11.85 7.88 -20.86
CA GLY A 688 13.10 8.40 -21.41
C GLY A 688 12.92 9.01 -22.80
N ARG A 689 14.03 9.43 -23.42
CA ARG A 689 14.07 9.89 -24.82
C ARG A 689 13.67 8.77 -25.79
N ASP A 690 14.26 7.60 -25.59
CA ASP A 690 14.24 6.43 -26.47
C ASP A 690 13.87 5.13 -25.74
N TRP A 691 13.71 5.18 -24.41
CA TRP A 691 13.45 4.03 -23.55
C TRP A 691 12.26 4.27 -22.61
N GLY A 692 11.67 3.19 -22.10
CA GLY A 692 10.56 3.26 -21.13
C GLY A 692 9.19 3.45 -21.77
N ALA A 693 8.22 4.02 -21.05
CA ALA A 693 6.86 4.22 -21.55
C ALA A 693 6.84 5.18 -22.76
N ASP A 694 6.13 4.79 -23.81
CA ASP A 694 5.85 5.63 -24.98
C ASP A 694 4.66 6.56 -24.72
N TYR A 695 4.38 7.48 -25.66
CA TYR A 695 3.27 8.43 -25.57
C TYR A 695 1.93 7.71 -25.34
N ASN A 696 1.65 6.65 -26.10
CA ASN A 696 0.39 5.91 -26.01
C ASN A 696 0.21 5.24 -24.65
N SER A 697 1.26 4.61 -24.10
CA SER A 697 1.19 4.01 -22.76
C SER A 697 1.03 5.08 -21.68
N ALA A 698 1.78 6.18 -21.75
CA ALA A 698 1.66 7.28 -20.79
C ALA A 698 0.28 7.97 -20.85
N LEU A 699 -0.24 8.18 -22.06
CA LEU A 699 -1.58 8.74 -22.29
C LEU A 699 -2.67 7.82 -21.77
N LEU A 700 -2.54 6.50 -21.97
CA LEU A 700 -3.49 5.53 -21.41
C LEU A 700 -3.48 5.57 -19.89
N LEU A 701 -2.30 5.56 -19.26
CA LEU A 701 -2.18 5.67 -17.80
C LEU A 701 -2.79 6.98 -17.29
N TYR A 702 -2.62 8.08 -18.03
CA TYR A 702 -3.27 9.36 -17.73
C TYR A 702 -4.80 9.20 -17.76
N LYS A 703 -5.37 8.73 -18.88
CA LYS A 703 -6.82 8.63 -19.07
C LYS A 703 -7.49 7.63 -18.11
N VAL A 704 -6.84 6.50 -17.80
CA VAL A 704 -7.46 5.41 -17.03
C VAL A 704 -7.13 5.48 -15.53
N ILE A 705 -6.06 6.17 -15.13
CA ILE A 705 -5.65 6.25 -13.71
C ILE A 705 -5.73 7.66 -13.18
N TYR A 706 -5.12 8.63 -13.87
CA TYR A 706 -5.08 10.01 -13.38
C TYR A 706 -6.48 10.59 -13.32
N ILE A 707 -7.20 10.55 -14.46
CA ILE A 707 -8.50 11.20 -14.60
C ILE A 707 -9.51 10.65 -13.58
N PRO A 708 -9.79 9.34 -13.49
CA PRO A 708 -10.79 8.83 -12.56
C PRO A 708 -10.47 9.08 -11.08
N ARG A 709 -9.18 9.23 -10.72
CA ARG A 709 -8.76 9.55 -9.36
C ARG A 709 -8.89 11.03 -9.04
N VAL A 710 -8.56 11.89 -10.00
CA VAL A 710 -8.69 13.34 -9.82
C VAL A 710 -10.14 13.75 -9.83
N THR A 711 -10.97 13.16 -10.70
CA THR A 711 -12.39 13.51 -10.85
C THR A 711 -13.31 12.68 -9.97
N TYR A 712 -12.76 11.99 -8.95
CA TYR A 712 -13.55 11.25 -7.98
C TYR A 712 -14.54 12.19 -7.28
N ALA A 713 -15.82 11.85 -7.35
CA ALA A 713 -16.93 12.65 -6.85
C ALA A 713 -16.92 14.11 -7.35
N ALA A 714 -16.40 14.37 -8.56
CA ALA A 714 -16.30 15.70 -9.16
C ALA A 714 -17.61 16.47 -9.10
N SER A 715 -18.75 15.79 -9.26
CA SER A 715 -20.06 16.43 -9.25
C SER A 715 -20.40 17.16 -7.93
N ILE A 716 -19.74 16.79 -6.83
CA ILE A 716 -19.88 17.45 -5.52
C ILE A 716 -19.08 18.75 -5.42
N TRP A 717 -17.92 18.81 -6.07
CA TRP A 717 -16.91 19.86 -5.85
C TRP A 717 -16.46 20.57 -7.13
N MET A 718 -17.18 20.37 -8.24
CA MET A 718 -16.89 20.99 -9.53
C MET A 718 -17.17 22.49 -9.59
N THR A 719 -17.91 23.03 -8.61
CA THR A 719 -18.27 24.44 -8.50
C THR A 719 -17.41 25.18 -7.45
N ASP A 720 -17.55 26.50 -7.40
CA ASP A 720 -17.01 27.35 -6.33
C ASP A 720 -15.48 27.46 -6.25
N TRP A 721 -14.80 27.40 -7.40
CA TRP A 721 -13.34 27.60 -7.49
C TRP A 721 -12.93 29.04 -7.75
N GLY A 722 -11.97 29.54 -6.96
CA GLY A 722 -11.28 30.78 -7.24
C GLY A 722 -10.18 30.64 -8.30
N LYS A 723 -9.64 31.78 -8.74
CA LYS A 723 -8.48 31.84 -9.66
C LYS A 723 -7.27 31.05 -9.12
N THR A 724 -7.02 31.12 -7.82
CA THR A 724 -5.92 30.42 -7.14
C THR A 724 -6.06 28.90 -7.21
N ASP A 725 -7.28 28.38 -7.06
CA ASP A 725 -7.56 26.94 -7.10
C ASP A 725 -7.32 26.37 -8.51
N ARG A 726 -7.79 27.08 -9.54
CA ARG A 726 -7.50 26.73 -10.94
C ARG A 726 -6.00 26.69 -11.24
N GLN A 727 -5.23 27.65 -10.70
CA GLN A 727 -3.78 27.64 -10.84
C GLN A 727 -3.13 26.43 -10.14
N HIS A 728 -3.62 26.04 -8.97
CA HIS A 728 -3.14 24.83 -8.28
C HIS A 728 -3.43 23.56 -9.09
N LEU A 729 -4.62 23.43 -9.66
CA LEU A 729 -5.00 22.32 -10.54
C LEU A 729 -4.08 22.24 -11.78
N SER A 730 -3.84 23.39 -12.44
CA SER A 730 -2.93 23.48 -13.58
C SER A 730 -1.50 23.07 -13.22
N LYS A 731 -0.98 23.52 -12.07
CA LYS A 731 0.33 23.08 -11.55
C LYS A 731 0.38 21.57 -11.29
N GLY A 732 -0.68 20.98 -10.74
CA GLY A 732 -0.77 19.54 -10.49
C GLY A 732 -0.81 18.69 -11.75
N GLN A 733 -1.40 19.20 -12.83
CA GLN A 733 -1.45 18.52 -14.13
C GLN A 733 -0.10 18.47 -14.85
N ARG A 734 0.84 19.37 -14.50
CA ARG A 734 2.12 19.54 -15.20
C ARG A 734 2.97 18.28 -15.27
N ILE A 735 3.20 17.58 -14.16
CA ILE A 735 4.06 16.38 -14.15
C ILE A 735 3.46 15.25 -15.01
N PRO A 736 2.17 14.94 -14.91
CA PRO A 736 1.50 14.03 -15.84
C PRO A 736 1.68 14.44 -17.31
N LEU A 737 1.48 15.73 -17.64
CA LEU A 737 1.63 16.24 -19.01
C LEU A 737 3.07 16.10 -19.52
N LEU A 738 4.09 16.32 -18.68
CA LEU A 738 5.49 16.09 -19.02
C LEU A 738 5.80 14.60 -19.24
N ALA A 739 5.13 13.70 -18.52
CA ALA A 739 5.28 12.25 -18.72
C ALA A 739 4.64 11.81 -20.03
N VAL A 740 3.48 12.35 -20.38
CA VAL A 740 2.77 12.06 -21.63
C VAL A 740 3.54 12.61 -22.84
N SER A 741 3.86 13.90 -22.83
CA SER A 741 4.49 14.59 -23.98
C SER A 741 5.98 14.29 -24.17
N GLY A 742 6.67 13.81 -23.14
CA GLY A 742 8.14 13.69 -23.16
C GLY A 742 8.88 15.03 -23.22
N ALA A 743 8.17 16.15 -22.97
CA ALA A 743 8.71 17.50 -23.06
C ALA A 743 9.77 17.81 -22.00
N TYR A 744 10.58 18.83 -22.27
CA TYR A 744 11.49 19.42 -21.31
C TYR A 744 10.73 20.13 -20.19
N ARG A 745 11.34 20.17 -19.00
CA ARG A 745 10.76 20.82 -17.80
C ARG A 745 10.55 22.33 -17.96
N THR A 746 11.07 22.94 -19.02
CA THR A 746 10.92 24.37 -19.30
C THR A 746 9.67 24.67 -20.13
N ALA A 747 9.05 23.68 -20.78
CA ALA A 747 7.85 23.87 -21.60
C ALA A 747 6.64 24.36 -20.76
N PRO A 748 5.90 25.40 -21.16
CA PRO A 748 4.75 25.92 -20.41
C PRO A 748 3.60 24.91 -20.33
N THR A 749 2.91 24.83 -19.18
CA THR A 749 1.82 23.86 -18.97
C THR A 749 0.68 23.99 -19.98
N GLU A 750 0.31 25.22 -20.36
CA GLU A 750 -0.74 25.49 -21.36
C GLU A 750 -0.37 24.87 -22.71
N GLY A 751 0.87 25.07 -23.18
CA GLY A 751 1.36 24.42 -24.40
C GLY A 751 1.38 22.89 -24.29
N LEU A 752 1.66 22.34 -23.10
CA LEU A 752 1.62 20.88 -22.89
C LEU A 752 0.20 20.31 -22.95
N GLN A 753 -0.82 21.04 -22.48
CA GLN A 753 -2.23 20.65 -22.59
C GLN A 753 -2.64 20.54 -24.06
N ILE A 754 -2.27 21.55 -24.86
CA ILE A 754 -2.52 21.62 -26.30
C ILE A 754 -1.80 20.47 -27.02
N ILE A 755 -0.47 20.35 -26.83
CA ILE A 755 0.30 19.31 -27.50
C ILE A 755 -0.22 17.93 -27.10
N ALA A 756 -0.50 17.65 -25.82
CA ALA A 756 -1.00 16.35 -25.42
C ALA A 756 -2.46 16.07 -25.88
N GLY A 757 -3.21 17.08 -26.30
CA GLY A 757 -4.64 16.97 -26.62
C GLY A 757 -5.48 16.67 -25.37
N LEU A 758 -5.14 17.30 -24.25
CA LEU A 758 -5.75 17.06 -22.95
C LEU A 758 -6.32 18.36 -22.38
N LEU A 759 -7.59 18.33 -21.99
CA LEU A 759 -8.27 19.47 -21.37
C LEU A 759 -7.49 20.01 -20.16
N PRO A 760 -7.49 21.33 -19.92
CA PRO A 760 -7.13 21.90 -18.64
C PRO A 760 -7.87 21.18 -17.50
N LEU A 761 -7.16 20.88 -16.42
CA LEU A 761 -7.67 19.99 -15.38
C LEU A 761 -8.98 20.48 -14.75
N ASP A 762 -9.16 21.78 -14.58
CA ASP A 762 -10.41 22.38 -14.09
C ASP A 762 -11.58 22.10 -15.04
N LEU A 763 -11.39 22.27 -16.34
CA LEU A 763 -12.41 21.97 -17.35
C LEU A 763 -12.70 20.46 -17.44
N GLN A 764 -11.68 19.63 -17.27
CA GLN A 764 -11.82 18.18 -17.22
C GLN A 764 -12.62 17.71 -16.01
N ILE A 765 -12.47 18.36 -14.85
CA ILE A 765 -13.26 18.07 -13.66
C ILE A 765 -14.72 18.48 -13.87
N LEU A 766 -14.96 19.66 -14.46
CA LEU A 766 -16.30 20.11 -14.81
C LEU A 766 -17.00 19.12 -15.75
N TRP A 767 -16.31 18.68 -16.81
CA TRP A 767 -16.81 17.67 -17.74
C TRP A 767 -17.18 16.34 -17.06
N GLU A 768 -16.30 15.79 -16.23
CA GLU A 768 -16.57 14.52 -15.55
C GLU A 768 -17.62 14.65 -14.43
N GLY A 769 -17.73 15.82 -13.80
CA GLY A 769 -18.78 16.12 -12.82
C GLY A 769 -20.15 16.17 -13.47
N THR A 770 -20.29 16.85 -14.61
CA THR A 770 -21.55 16.87 -15.38
C THR A 770 -21.94 15.50 -15.88
N LYS A 771 -21.00 14.70 -16.40
CA LYS A 771 -21.28 13.30 -16.75
C LYS A 771 -21.78 12.47 -15.56
N GLN A 772 -21.32 12.76 -14.35
CA GLN A 772 -21.82 12.12 -13.12
C GLN A 772 -23.26 12.58 -12.81
N GLU A 773 -23.58 13.86 -12.98
CA GLU A 773 -24.94 14.39 -12.82
C GLU A 773 -25.92 13.83 -13.85
N THR A 774 -25.54 13.77 -15.13
CA THR A 774 -26.36 13.19 -16.21
C THR A 774 -26.65 11.71 -15.96
N LYS A 775 -25.66 10.95 -15.47
CA LYS A 775 -25.87 9.54 -15.07
C LYS A 775 -26.81 9.37 -13.89
N SER A 776 -26.88 10.34 -12.98
CA SER A 776 -27.86 10.33 -11.89
C SER A 776 -29.24 10.85 -12.31
N GLY A 777 -29.41 11.31 -13.56
CA GLY A 777 -30.66 11.91 -14.04
C GLY A 777 -30.89 13.35 -13.59
N ALA A 778 -29.90 13.98 -12.94
CA ALA A 778 -30.01 15.36 -12.47
C ALA A 778 -29.81 16.39 -13.59
N LEU A 779 -29.13 16.01 -14.67
CA LEU A 779 -28.96 16.78 -15.89
C LEU A 779 -29.33 15.94 -17.10
N THR A 780 -29.75 16.58 -18.18
CA THR A 780 -30.10 15.93 -19.44
C THR A 780 -28.85 15.61 -20.27
N GLN A 781 -29.02 14.85 -21.36
CA GLN A 781 -27.95 14.68 -22.34
C GLN A 781 -27.64 15.99 -23.08
N GLN A 782 -28.65 16.82 -23.34
CA GLN A 782 -28.47 18.14 -23.98
C GLN A 782 -27.58 19.05 -23.13
N ASP A 783 -27.83 19.11 -21.81
CA ASP A 783 -27.00 19.90 -20.88
C ASP A 783 -25.52 19.47 -20.93
N GLN A 784 -25.28 18.16 -21.12
CA GLN A 784 -23.93 17.63 -21.25
C GLN A 784 -23.29 18.06 -22.57
N GLU A 785 -24.03 18.07 -23.68
CA GLU A 785 -23.53 18.50 -24.99
C GLU A 785 -23.25 20.01 -25.02
N ASP A 786 -24.17 20.84 -24.52
CA ASP A 786 -24.01 22.29 -24.44
C ASP A 786 -22.79 22.67 -23.60
N LEU A 787 -22.56 21.96 -22.49
CA LEU A 787 -21.37 22.15 -21.66
C LEU A 787 -20.09 21.79 -22.41
N ARG A 788 -20.12 20.75 -23.25
CA ARG A 788 -18.93 20.32 -24.00
C ARG A 788 -18.44 21.46 -24.90
N ASP A 789 -19.35 22.09 -25.63
CA ASP A 789 -19.00 23.19 -26.54
C ASP A 789 -18.53 24.42 -25.77
N ASN A 790 -19.23 24.78 -24.69
CA ASN A 790 -18.81 25.86 -23.80
C ASN A 790 -17.42 25.62 -23.20
N ILE A 791 -17.10 24.39 -22.77
CA ILE A 791 -15.76 24.04 -22.27
C ILE A 791 -14.69 24.28 -23.34
N LEU A 792 -14.96 23.92 -24.59
CA LEU A 792 -14.02 24.12 -25.70
C LEU A 792 -13.83 25.60 -26.02
N ASP A 793 -14.89 26.41 -25.96
CA ASP A 793 -14.79 27.87 -26.14
C ASP A 793 -14.00 28.54 -25.02
N ILE A 794 -14.26 28.14 -23.77
CA ILE A 794 -13.46 28.61 -22.62
C ILE A 794 -11.99 28.21 -22.80
N TRP A 795 -11.70 27.01 -23.29
CA TRP A 795 -10.33 26.59 -23.54
C TRP A 795 -9.67 27.39 -24.67
N GLN A 796 -10.37 27.60 -25.79
CA GLN A 796 -9.89 28.37 -26.92
C GLN A 796 -9.57 29.82 -26.50
N ASN A 797 -10.50 30.50 -25.83
CA ASN A 797 -10.30 31.86 -25.33
C ASN A 797 -9.09 31.98 -24.39
N ARG A 798 -8.87 30.98 -23.52
CA ARG A 798 -7.67 30.93 -22.66
C ARG A 798 -6.39 30.70 -23.46
N TRP A 799 -6.48 29.95 -24.55
CA TRP A 799 -5.33 29.64 -25.39
C TRP A 799 -4.89 30.84 -26.23
N ASP A 800 -5.85 31.57 -26.79
CA ASP A 800 -5.62 32.80 -27.54
C ASP A 800 -5.10 33.92 -26.64
N GLY A 801 -5.69 34.09 -25.45
CA GLY A 801 -5.29 35.12 -24.47
C GLY A 801 -3.99 34.81 -23.70
N SER A 802 -3.38 33.64 -23.86
CA SER A 802 -2.15 33.32 -23.15
C SER A 802 -0.94 34.03 -23.74
N THR A 803 -0.04 34.55 -22.89
CA THR A 803 1.28 35.06 -23.33
C THR A 803 2.36 33.98 -23.41
N LYS A 804 2.04 32.74 -23.02
CA LYS A 804 2.98 31.62 -22.97
C LYS A 804 2.78 30.68 -24.15
N ALA A 805 3.83 29.93 -24.48
CA ALA A 805 3.83 28.93 -25.56
C ALA A 805 3.37 29.49 -26.92
N ARG A 806 3.75 30.74 -27.25
CA ARG A 806 3.32 31.41 -28.49
C ARG A 806 3.79 30.73 -29.77
N TRP A 807 4.98 30.13 -29.74
CA TRP A 807 5.42 29.27 -30.83
C TRP A 807 4.48 28.07 -31.06
N THR A 808 4.08 27.39 -29.98
CA THR A 808 3.09 26.31 -30.05
C THR A 808 1.73 26.80 -30.56
N HIS A 809 1.32 28.02 -30.21
CA HIS A 809 0.07 28.65 -30.71
C HIS A 809 0.12 28.91 -32.21
N LYS A 810 1.25 29.38 -32.76
CA LYS A 810 1.44 29.50 -34.22
C LYS A 810 1.21 28.17 -34.95
N ILE A 811 1.69 27.05 -34.38
CA ILE A 811 1.52 25.71 -34.97
C ILE A 811 0.12 25.14 -34.71
N ILE A 812 -0.44 25.37 -33.52
CA ILE A 812 -1.71 24.79 -33.08
C ILE A 812 -2.61 25.90 -32.54
N PRO A 813 -3.17 26.76 -33.41
CA PRO A 813 -3.98 27.90 -32.96
C PRO A 813 -5.36 27.48 -32.45
N ASP A 814 -5.93 26.40 -32.98
CA ASP A 814 -7.28 25.94 -32.65
C ASP A 814 -7.26 24.60 -31.87
N VAL A 815 -7.87 24.61 -30.68
CA VAL A 815 -7.98 23.44 -29.80
C VAL A 815 -8.87 22.34 -30.39
N ARG A 816 -9.88 22.67 -31.18
CA ARG A 816 -10.80 21.72 -31.82
C ARG A 816 -10.10 20.98 -32.94
N ILE A 817 -9.32 21.70 -33.76
CA ILE A 817 -8.46 21.08 -34.79
C ILE A 817 -7.45 20.15 -34.12
N ARG A 818 -6.86 20.56 -32.99
CA ARG A 818 -5.97 19.66 -32.25
C ARG A 818 -6.68 18.39 -31.80
N LEU A 819 -7.91 18.47 -31.30
CA LEU A 819 -8.66 17.29 -30.84
C LEU A 819 -9.12 16.38 -31.97
N SER A 820 -9.34 16.91 -33.18
CA SER A 820 -9.75 16.11 -34.34
C SER A 820 -8.57 15.34 -34.97
N ILE A 821 -7.34 15.78 -34.76
CA ILE A 821 -6.14 15.17 -35.35
C ILE A 821 -5.42 14.27 -34.32
N PRO A 822 -5.31 12.94 -34.56
CA PRO A 822 -4.55 12.04 -33.70
C PRO A 822 -3.03 12.21 -33.92
N LEU A 823 -2.46 13.25 -33.32
CA LEU A 823 -1.01 13.51 -33.37
C LEU A 823 -0.26 12.49 -32.49
N GLU A 824 0.60 11.70 -33.12
CA GLU A 824 1.55 10.83 -32.42
C GLU A 824 2.77 11.63 -31.98
N ILE A 825 2.98 11.71 -30.66
CA ILE A 825 4.00 12.58 -30.07
C ILE A 825 5.16 11.76 -29.54
N ASP A 826 6.37 12.26 -29.74
CA ASP A 826 7.59 11.73 -29.15
C ASP A 826 8.51 12.86 -28.68
N HIS A 827 9.62 12.48 -28.04
CA HIS A 827 10.58 13.43 -27.48
C HIS A 827 11.17 14.41 -28.51
N TYR A 828 11.26 14.04 -29.80
CA TYR A 828 11.87 14.87 -30.83
C TYR A 828 10.88 15.90 -31.36
N ILE A 829 9.70 15.44 -31.81
CA ILE A 829 8.68 16.34 -32.33
C ILE A 829 8.16 17.30 -31.25
N THR A 830 8.10 16.88 -29.98
CA THR A 830 7.74 17.75 -28.86
C THR A 830 8.67 18.95 -28.72
N GLN A 831 9.98 18.81 -29.00
CA GLN A 831 10.91 19.94 -28.93
C GLN A 831 10.58 20.97 -30.00
N TYR A 832 10.31 20.53 -31.22
CA TYR A 832 9.91 21.41 -32.31
C TYR A 832 8.53 22.04 -32.10
N LEU A 833 7.55 21.29 -31.57
CA LEU A 833 6.21 21.84 -31.27
C LEU A 833 6.22 22.85 -30.12
N THR A 834 7.10 22.67 -29.13
CA THR A 834 7.20 23.58 -27.97
C THR A 834 8.16 24.74 -28.22
N GLY A 835 9.20 24.56 -29.03
CA GLY A 835 10.39 25.42 -29.05
C GLY A 835 11.27 25.23 -27.80
N HIS A 836 10.99 24.21 -26.97
CA HIS A 836 11.74 23.89 -25.77
C HIS A 836 12.50 22.58 -25.98
N GLY A 837 13.80 22.69 -26.23
CA GLY A 837 14.64 21.55 -26.54
C GLY A 837 16.11 21.89 -26.62
N ASN A 838 16.86 21.07 -27.34
CA ASN A 838 18.26 21.29 -27.63
C ASN A 838 18.43 22.37 -28.72
N PHE A 839 18.13 23.62 -28.36
CA PHE A 839 18.18 24.82 -29.20
C PHE A 839 19.07 25.84 -28.48
N ALA A 840 20.17 26.31 -29.11
CA ALA A 840 21.15 27.16 -28.45
C ALA A 840 20.52 28.47 -27.96
N HIS A 841 19.58 29.05 -28.72
CA HIS A 841 18.79 30.19 -28.25
C HIS A 841 18.11 29.90 -26.90
N LYS A 842 17.45 28.75 -26.77
CA LYS A 842 16.78 28.39 -25.52
C LYS A 842 17.75 28.04 -24.39
N LEU A 843 18.86 27.38 -24.70
CA LEU A 843 19.89 27.03 -23.72
C LEU A 843 20.64 28.26 -23.21
N HIS A 844 20.86 29.25 -24.07
CA HIS A 844 21.45 30.53 -23.71
C HIS A 844 20.55 31.33 -22.75
N LEU A 845 19.24 31.38 -23.01
CA LEU A 845 18.25 31.96 -22.08
C LEU A 845 18.22 31.26 -20.70
N LEU A 846 18.76 30.05 -20.59
CA LEU A 846 18.88 29.29 -19.33
C LEU A 846 20.29 29.38 -18.71
N GLY A 847 21.24 30.09 -19.34
CA GLY A 847 22.64 30.17 -18.93
C GLY A 847 23.42 28.87 -19.11
N LEU A 848 22.99 27.99 -20.03
CA LEU A 848 23.65 26.71 -20.31
C LEU A 848 24.54 26.73 -21.57
N LYS A 849 24.45 27.77 -22.39
CA LYS A 849 25.32 28.05 -23.53
C LYS A 849 25.66 29.54 -23.58
N ASP A 850 26.85 29.86 -24.06
CA ASP A 850 27.36 31.24 -24.06
C ASP A 850 26.76 32.10 -25.17
N SER A 851 26.29 31.50 -26.27
CA SER A 851 25.64 32.21 -27.39
C SER A 851 24.30 31.55 -27.78
N PRO A 852 23.30 32.36 -28.21
CA PRO A 852 22.04 31.88 -28.78
C PRO A 852 22.13 31.48 -30.27
N ASP A 853 23.26 31.75 -30.92
CA ASP A 853 23.40 31.68 -32.37
C ASP A 853 23.49 30.24 -32.88
N CYS A 854 23.06 30.04 -34.12
CA CYS A 854 23.18 28.76 -34.80
C CYS A 854 24.58 28.58 -35.40
N ASN A 855 25.13 27.37 -35.27
CA ASN A 855 26.41 27.00 -35.89
C ASN A 855 26.38 27.03 -37.44
N CYS A 856 25.22 27.27 -38.06
CA CYS A 856 25.15 27.55 -39.50
C CYS A 856 25.67 28.96 -39.86
N GLY A 857 25.93 29.81 -38.86
CA GLY A 857 26.40 31.18 -39.05
C GLY A 857 25.30 32.21 -39.35
N GLN A 858 24.02 31.80 -39.29
CA GLN A 858 22.89 32.68 -39.61
C GLN A 858 21.77 32.54 -38.58
N GLY A 859 21.42 33.65 -37.91
CA GLY A 859 20.28 33.71 -36.98
C GLY A 859 20.45 32.91 -35.68
N GLN A 860 19.42 32.96 -34.86
CA GLN A 860 19.36 32.26 -33.58
C GLN A 860 18.94 30.80 -33.79
N ASP A 861 19.53 29.88 -33.02
CA ASP A 861 19.19 28.45 -33.08
C ASP A 861 17.90 28.18 -32.31
N ASP A 862 16.77 28.35 -32.99
CA ASP A 862 15.43 27.99 -32.52
C ASP A 862 14.68 27.07 -33.52
N ALA A 863 13.47 26.65 -33.14
CA ALA A 863 12.67 25.74 -33.94
C ALA A 863 12.25 26.34 -35.29
N GLU A 864 11.94 27.64 -35.33
CA GLU A 864 11.51 28.36 -36.53
C GLU A 864 12.66 28.44 -37.54
N HIS A 865 13.83 28.89 -37.07
CA HIS A 865 15.07 28.89 -37.85
C HIS A 865 15.42 27.49 -38.36
N ALA A 866 15.36 26.48 -37.50
CA ALA A 866 15.68 25.11 -37.90
C ALA A 866 14.76 24.59 -39.01
N ILE A 867 13.44 24.85 -38.92
CA ILE A 867 12.44 24.40 -39.91
C ILE A 867 12.60 25.13 -41.24
N TYR A 868 12.80 26.45 -41.23
CA TYR A 868 12.64 27.26 -42.45
C TYR A 868 13.94 27.76 -43.06
N SER A 869 14.99 28.01 -42.26
CA SER A 869 16.13 28.83 -42.71
C SER A 869 17.51 28.19 -42.53
N CYS A 870 17.71 27.33 -41.52
CA CYS A 870 19.03 26.73 -41.20
C CYS A 870 19.67 25.97 -42.39
N GLY A 871 20.84 26.42 -42.85
CA GLY A 871 21.55 25.78 -43.98
C GLY A 871 22.01 24.34 -43.69
N ARG A 872 22.22 23.99 -42.42
CA ARG A 872 22.66 22.64 -41.99
C ARG A 872 21.62 21.54 -42.25
N TRP A 873 20.34 21.91 -42.30
CA TRP A 873 19.23 20.96 -42.40
C TRP A 873 18.57 20.97 -43.78
N SER A 874 19.25 21.48 -44.80
CA SER A 874 18.72 21.64 -46.16
C SER A 874 18.23 20.31 -46.76
N GLU A 875 19.00 19.22 -46.61
CA GLU A 875 18.61 17.90 -47.11
C GLU A 875 17.37 17.35 -46.40
N GLN A 876 17.35 17.39 -45.06
CA GLN A 876 16.21 16.91 -44.27
C GLN A 876 14.97 17.77 -44.54
N ARG A 877 15.14 19.08 -44.68
CA ARG A 877 14.07 20.04 -45.00
C ARG A 877 13.50 19.79 -46.39
N GLY A 878 14.32 19.40 -47.37
CA GLY A 878 13.84 19.07 -48.72
C GLY A 878 12.73 18.01 -48.71
N LYS A 879 12.83 17.01 -47.82
CA LYS A 879 11.81 15.96 -47.65
C LYS A 879 10.51 16.51 -47.04
N LEU A 880 10.61 17.43 -46.08
CA LEU A 880 9.46 18.12 -45.49
C LEU A 880 8.79 19.06 -46.51
N LYS A 881 9.58 19.87 -47.21
CA LYS A 881 9.12 20.79 -48.26
C LYS A 881 8.33 20.04 -49.34
N LYS A 882 8.86 18.93 -49.85
CA LYS A 882 8.15 18.09 -50.82
C LYS A 882 6.82 17.57 -50.29
N ALA A 883 6.76 17.14 -49.03
CA ALA A 883 5.51 16.65 -48.44
C ALA A 883 4.45 17.75 -48.30
N VAL A 884 4.85 19.01 -48.09
CA VAL A 884 3.97 20.18 -48.07
C VAL A 884 3.47 20.50 -49.49
N GLU A 885 4.38 20.57 -50.46
CA GLU A 885 4.06 20.86 -51.87
C GLU A 885 3.15 19.77 -52.49
N ASP A 886 3.40 18.50 -52.19
CA ASP A 886 2.57 17.38 -52.66
C ASP A 886 1.11 17.45 -52.16
N GLU A 887 0.86 18.18 -51.06
CA GLU A 887 -0.48 18.37 -50.48
C GLU A 887 -1.12 19.70 -50.94
N GLY A 888 -0.51 20.37 -51.93
CA GLY A 888 -1.02 21.59 -52.55
C GLY A 888 -0.70 22.87 -51.77
N GLU A 889 0.19 22.81 -50.78
CA GLU A 889 0.56 23.95 -49.93
C GLU A 889 1.87 24.59 -50.41
N GLN A 890 1.99 25.91 -50.27
CA GLN A 890 3.21 26.63 -50.68
C GLN A 890 4.30 26.56 -49.61
N TRP A 891 5.57 26.59 -50.03
CA TRP A 891 6.73 26.68 -49.12
C TRP A 891 7.45 28.04 -49.25
N PRO A 892 7.78 28.74 -48.16
CA PRO A 892 7.53 28.39 -46.76
C PRO A 892 6.03 28.40 -46.41
N CYS A 893 5.55 27.34 -45.77
CA CYS A 893 4.15 27.26 -45.33
C CYS A 893 3.94 27.94 -43.98
N ASP A 894 2.71 28.34 -43.69
CA ASP A 894 2.31 28.72 -42.33
C ASP A 894 2.63 27.59 -41.32
N PRO A 895 3.03 27.91 -40.08
CA PRO A 895 3.39 26.89 -39.09
C PRO A 895 2.26 25.91 -38.77
N ASN A 896 0.99 26.32 -38.89
CA ASN A 896 -0.16 25.43 -38.65
C ASN A 896 -0.31 24.36 -39.75
N THR A 897 0.18 24.60 -40.96
CA THR A 897 0.19 23.64 -42.07
C THR A 897 1.03 22.40 -41.72
N LEU A 898 2.04 22.53 -40.85
CA LEU A 898 2.90 21.43 -40.41
C LEU A 898 2.16 20.30 -39.69
N ILE A 899 0.95 20.57 -39.17
CA ILE A 899 0.09 19.58 -38.51
C ILE A 899 -1.21 19.32 -39.26
N LYS A 900 -1.44 19.98 -40.40
CA LYS A 900 -2.73 19.99 -41.12
C LYS A 900 -3.12 18.62 -41.65
N THR A 901 -2.16 17.89 -42.23
CA THR A 901 -2.41 16.54 -42.78
C THR A 901 -1.44 15.52 -42.22
N ARG A 902 -1.87 14.24 -42.22
CA ARG A 902 -1.05 13.13 -41.70
C ARG A 902 0.27 12.99 -42.47
N LYS A 903 0.27 13.27 -43.78
CA LYS A 903 1.46 13.18 -44.64
C LYS A 903 2.47 14.25 -44.26
N ILE A 904 2.05 15.51 -44.15
CA ILE A 904 2.90 16.62 -43.72
C ILE A 904 3.44 16.36 -42.32
N TYR A 905 2.57 15.99 -41.37
CA TYR A 905 2.98 15.75 -39.99
C TYR A 905 3.99 14.59 -39.87
N SER A 906 3.80 13.51 -40.65
CA SER A 906 4.76 12.40 -40.67
C SER A 906 6.12 12.84 -41.20
N ALA A 907 6.15 13.69 -42.23
CA ALA A 907 7.39 14.26 -42.75
C ALA A 907 8.04 15.20 -41.72
N PHE A 908 7.26 16.02 -41.02
CA PHE A 908 7.74 16.93 -39.99
C PHE A 908 8.32 16.18 -38.78
N ARG A 909 7.65 15.09 -38.35
CA ARG A 909 8.17 14.21 -37.29
C ARG A 909 9.50 13.58 -37.67
N LYS A 910 9.62 13.12 -38.93
CA LYS A 910 10.88 12.57 -39.45
C LYS A 910 11.98 13.62 -39.47
N PHE A 911 11.68 14.81 -39.99
CA PHE A 911 12.58 15.97 -39.96
C PHE A 911 13.08 16.26 -38.54
N ALA A 912 12.17 16.40 -37.58
CA ALA A 912 12.50 16.68 -36.18
C ALA A 912 13.42 15.62 -35.54
N LYS A 913 13.18 14.35 -35.85
CA LYS A 913 13.99 13.24 -35.35
C LYS A 913 15.38 13.25 -35.97
N ASP A 914 15.47 13.36 -37.29
CA ASP A 914 16.74 13.30 -38.02
C ASP A 914 17.67 14.46 -37.60
N THR A 915 17.15 15.69 -37.57
CA THR A 915 17.96 16.88 -37.21
C THR A 915 18.47 16.82 -35.77
N LEU A 916 17.63 16.43 -34.80
CA LEU A 916 18.03 16.36 -33.39
C LEU A 916 18.95 15.18 -33.08
N VAL A 917 18.83 14.06 -33.81
CA VAL A 917 19.78 12.94 -33.69
C VAL A 917 21.16 13.35 -34.23
N HIS A 918 21.22 13.97 -35.41
CA HIS A 918 22.46 14.49 -35.97
C HIS A 918 23.12 15.51 -35.04
N LYS A 919 22.34 16.50 -34.58
CA LYS A 919 22.82 17.52 -33.65
C LYS A 919 23.38 16.92 -32.35
N HIS A 920 22.73 15.89 -31.80
CA HIS A 920 23.23 15.23 -30.60
C HIS A 920 24.53 14.45 -30.85
N GLN A 921 24.70 13.85 -32.03
CA GLN A 921 25.93 13.12 -32.37
C GLN A 921 27.12 14.07 -32.51
N GLU A 922 26.92 15.26 -33.06
CA GLU A 922 27.96 16.29 -33.16
C GLU A 922 28.36 16.87 -31.79
N GLU A 923 27.38 17.14 -30.92
CA GLU A 923 27.65 17.74 -29.61
C GLU A 923 28.21 16.72 -28.59
N PHE A 924 27.92 15.44 -28.78
CA PHE A 924 28.38 14.34 -27.93
C PHE A 924 28.91 13.18 -28.78
N PRO A 925 30.07 13.36 -29.45
CA PRO A 925 30.70 12.27 -30.17
C PRO A 925 30.95 11.12 -29.19
N ARG A 926 30.64 9.89 -29.60
CA ARG A 926 30.97 8.71 -28.79
C ARG A 926 32.49 8.73 -28.60
N ALA A 927 32.94 8.79 -27.35
CA ALA A 927 34.31 8.40 -27.05
C ALA A 927 34.41 6.92 -27.41
N ASP A 928 35.12 6.62 -28.49
CA ASP A 928 35.43 5.25 -28.91
C ASP A 928 36.17 4.49 -27.79
#